data_AF-U2IFR0-F1
#
_entry.id   AF-U2IFR0-F1
#
_cell.length_a   1.000
_cell.length_b   1.000
_cell.length_c   1.000
_cell.angle_alpha   90.00
_cell.angle_beta   90.00
_cell.angle_gamma   90.00
#
_symmetry.space_group_name_H-M   'P 1'
#
loop_
_entity.id
_entity.type
_entity.pdbx_description
1 polymer ?
#
loop_
_entity_poly.entity_id
_entity_poly.type
_entity_poly.pdbx_seq_one_letter_code
_entity_poly.pdbx_strand_id
1 'polypeptide(L)'
;MQQEDDLRALAKIMDFLRAVSIILVVAHLYWYCYEAIKLWGLNIGVVDRILMNFHRTAGLFGNMLYTKLFALVLMGLSCLGTKGVKEEHITWSKIWAFMSAGFVFFFLNWWILALPLPIEANTALYTFTITVGYVCLLMAGLYMSRLLKNNLMEDVFNQENESFMQETRLLENEYSVNLPTRFYYRKKWNKGWINVVNPFRAVSVLGTPGSGKSYAIINNFIKQQIEKGFAIYCYDFKYPDLSTIVYNHLLHHSEGYKVKPKFYVINFDDPRRSHRCNPIHPDFMSDISDAYESAYTIMLNLNKTWVQKQGDFFVESPIVLFAAIIWYLRIFEGGKYCTFPHAIEFLCRKYEDIFPILTSYPELENYLSPFMDAWLGGAADQLQGQIASAKIPLSRMISPQLYWIMTGDDFTLDINNPQEPKILCVGNNPDRQNIYGAALGLYNSRIVKLINKKGMLKSSVLIDELPTIYFKGLDNLIATARSNKVAVCLGFQDFSQLKRDYGDKEAAVVMNTVGNIFSGQVVGETAKTLSERFGKVLQKRQSMSITRSDKTTSISTQMDSLIPQSKISTLTQGMFVGAVADNFSERIEQKIFHCEIVVDNAKVAKETAAYRPIPILTDFTNENGEDMLEQEIKANYERVKTDVRDIVERELQRIADDPELSKL
;
A
#
# COMPACT_ATOMS: atom_id res chain seq x y z
N MET A 1 60.93 7.54 0.56
CA MET A 1 62.33 7.09 0.75
C MET A 1 62.49 6.11 1.91
N GLN A 2 62.47 6.51 3.19
CA GLN A 2 62.74 5.59 4.31
C GLN A 2 61.77 4.37 4.35
N GLN A 3 60.49 4.61 4.08
CA GLN A 3 59.47 3.56 4.03
C GLN A 3 59.61 2.62 2.80
N GLU A 4 60.19 3.10 1.70
CA GLU A 4 60.45 2.29 0.51
C GLU A 4 61.71 1.43 0.68
N ASP A 5 62.72 1.95 1.36
CA ASP A 5 63.93 1.21 1.70
C ASP A 5 63.64 0.10 2.71
N ASP A 6 62.78 0.34 3.70
CA ASP A 6 62.31 -0.69 4.64
C ASP A 6 61.51 -1.80 3.93
N LEU A 7 60.67 -1.44 2.96
CA LEU A 7 59.92 -2.41 2.14
C LEU A 7 60.84 -3.25 1.24
N ARG A 8 61.89 -2.64 0.68
CA ARG A 8 62.92 -3.35 -0.10
C ARG A 8 63.76 -4.27 0.78
N ALA A 9 64.09 -3.85 2.00
CA ALA A 9 64.78 -4.69 2.98
C ALA A 9 63.95 -5.92 3.38
N LEU A 10 62.66 -5.71 3.66
CA LEU A 10 61.70 -6.79 3.93
C LEU A 10 61.59 -7.77 2.75
N ALA A 11 61.47 -7.29 1.51
CA ALA A 11 61.41 -8.15 0.33
C ALA A 11 62.68 -9.02 0.18
N LYS A 12 63.87 -8.45 0.41
CA LYS A 12 65.14 -9.20 0.39
C LYS A 12 65.20 -10.26 1.49
N ILE A 13 64.74 -9.96 2.70
CA ILE A 13 64.68 -10.94 3.81
C ILE A 13 63.78 -12.11 3.43
N MET A 14 62.68 -11.85 2.75
CA MET A 14 61.75 -12.88 2.34
C MET A 14 62.27 -13.78 1.22
N ASP A 15 62.92 -13.20 0.21
CA ASP A 15 63.59 -13.97 -0.83
C ASP A 15 64.71 -14.83 -0.24
N PHE A 16 65.42 -14.31 0.78
CA PHE A 16 66.39 -15.08 1.55
C PHE A 16 65.74 -16.26 2.29
N LEU A 17 64.64 -16.05 3.03
CA LEU A 17 63.91 -17.14 3.70
C LEU A 17 63.42 -18.21 2.71
N ARG A 18 62.96 -17.81 1.52
CA ARG A 18 62.57 -18.73 0.45
C ARG A 18 63.76 -19.53 -0.07
N ALA A 19 64.91 -18.89 -0.26
CA ALA A 19 66.14 -19.57 -0.68
C ALA A 19 66.59 -20.60 0.37
N VAL A 20 66.56 -20.24 1.66
CA VAL A 20 66.89 -21.16 2.76
C VAL A 20 65.91 -22.35 2.79
N SER A 21 64.61 -22.10 2.60
CA SER A 21 63.61 -23.16 2.49
C SER A 21 63.92 -24.14 1.34
N ILE A 22 64.26 -23.64 0.15
CA ILE A 22 64.63 -24.48 -1.00
C ILE A 22 65.90 -25.29 -0.68
N ILE A 23 66.91 -24.68 -0.07
CA ILE A 23 68.14 -25.37 0.34
C ILE A 23 67.84 -26.52 1.29
N LEU A 24 66.90 -26.35 2.22
CA LEU A 24 66.48 -27.43 3.13
C LEU A 24 65.77 -28.56 2.41
N VAL A 25 64.95 -28.26 1.39
CA VAL A 25 64.32 -29.30 0.56
C VAL A 25 65.39 -30.07 -0.22
N VAL A 26 66.39 -29.39 -0.77
CA VAL A 26 67.53 -30.04 -1.44
C VAL A 26 68.34 -30.89 -0.47
N ALA A 27 68.62 -30.38 0.73
CA ALA A 27 69.32 -31.12 1.78
C ALA A 27 68.51 -32.34 2.26
N HIS A 28 67.18 -32.23 2.31
CA HIS A 28 66.28 -33.33 2.61
C HIS A 28 66.37 -34.43 1.54
N LEU A 29 66.31 -34.07 0.26
CA LEU A 29 66.49 -35.02 -0.84
C LEU A 29 67.88 -35.66 -0.80
N TYR A 30 68.92 -34.87 -0.52
CA TYR A 30 70.29 -35.36 -0.40
C TYR A 30 70.44 -36.40 0.71
N TRP A 31 69.86 -36.15 1.88
CA TRP A 31 69.96 -37.03 3.04
C TRP A 31 69.16 -38.33 2.86
N TYR A 32 67.89 -38.23 2.47
CA TYR A 32 67.00 -39.39 2.40
C TYR A 32 67.10 -40.19 1.09
N CYS A 33 67.79 -39.67 0.07
CA CYS A 33 68.12 -40.38 -1.16
C CYS A 33 69.63 -40.60 -1.35
N TYR A 34 70.40 -40.61 -0.26
CA TYR A 34 71.86 -40.69 -0.30
C TYR A 34 72.38 -41.96 -1.01
N GLU A 35 71.67 -43.08 -0.91
CA GLU A 35 72.04 -44.33 -1.60
C GLU A 35 72.07 -44.18 -3.13
N ALA A 36 71.09 -43.48 -3.72
CA ALA A 36 71.08 -43.16 -5.15
C ALA A 36 72.20 -42.19 -5.53
N ILE A 37 72.47 -41.20 -4.69
CA ILE A 37 73.52 -40.20 -4.91
C ILE A 37 74.92 -40.85 -4.91
N LYS A 38 75.11 -41.85 -4.05
CA LYS A 38 76.33 -42.67 -4.03
C LYS A 38 76.47 -43.52 -5.29
N LEU A 39 75.38 -44.09 -5.80
CA LEU A 39 75.36 -44.84 -7.07
C LEU A 39 75.70 -43.95 -8.27
N TRP A 40 75.26 -42.69 -8.25
CA TRP A 40 75.58 -41.70 -9.29
C TRP A 40 77.00 -41.11 -9.21
N GLY A 41 77.80 -41.52 -8.23
CA GLY A 41 79.18 -41.02 -8.07
C GLY A 41 79.28 -39.58 -7.57
N LEU A 42 78.20 -38.98 -7.10
CA LEU A 42 78.10 -37.58 -6.65
C LEU A 42 78.38 -37.42 -5.15
N ASN A 43 79.43 -38.08 -4.64
CA ASN A 43 79.81 -37.95 -3.23
C ASN A 43 80.60 -36.64 -3.00
N ILE A 44 79.97 -35.68 -2.31
CA ILE A 44 80.58 -34.41 -1.95
C ILE A 44 80.89 -34.48 -0.44
N GLY A 45 82.07 -35.02 -0.08
CA GLY A 45 82.43 -35.27 1.32
C GLY A 45 82.38 -34.04 2.25
N VAL A 46 82.37 -32.82 1.70
CA VAL A 46 82.13 -31.58 2.45
C VAL A 46 80.66 -31.44 2.88
N VAL A 47 79.71 -31.77 2.00
CA VAL A 47 78.27 -31.70 2.28
C VAL A 47 77.89 -32.74 3.33
N ASP A 48 78.44 -33.95 3.24
CA ASP A 48 78.24 -35.02 4.23
C ASP A 48 78.63 -34.57 5.63
N ARG A 49 79.80 -33.94 5.78
CA ARG A 49 80.29 -33.43 7.07
C ARG A 49 79.39 -32.32 7.62
N ILE A 50 78.90 -31.43 6.76
CA ILE A 50 78.00 -30.34 7.15
C ILE A 50 76.66 -30.90 7.63
N LEU A 51 76.01 -31.77 6.84
CA LEU A 51 74.71 -32.34 7.18
C LEU A 51 74.77 -33.21 8.44
N MET A 52 75.84 -33.98 8.62
CA MET A 52 76.08 -34.77 9.84
C MET A 52 76.21 -33.89 11.09
N ASN A 53 76.92 -32.76 10.99
CA ASN A 53 77.05 -31.81 12.10
C ASN A 53 75.70 -31.13 12.41
N PHE A 54 74.93 -30.76 11.39
CA PHE A 54 73.57 -30.23 11.56
C PHE A 54 72.64 -31.25 12.21
N HIS A 55 72.70 -32.51 11.81
CA HIS A 55 71.94 -33.59 12.42
C HIS A 55 72.33 -33.80 13.89
N ARG A 56 73.63 -33.87 14.20
CA ARG A 56 74.15 -34.06 15.56
C ARG A 56 73.76 -32.93 16.52
N THR A 57 73.63 -31.71 16.01
CA THR A 57 73.37 -30.51 16.84
C THR A 57 71.89 -30.17 16.94
N ALA A 58 71.13 -30.29 15.84
CA ALA A 58 69.74 -29.83 15.76
C ALA A 58 68.71 -30.97 15.58
N GLY A 59 69.14 -32.21 15.35
CA GLY A 59 68.24 -33.36 15.15
C GLY A 59 67.35 -33.27 13.89
N LEU A 60 67.60 -32.31 12.99
CA LEU A 60 66.70 -31.93 11.90
C LEU A 60 66.36 -33.10 10.97
N PHE A 61 67.34 -33.96 10.69
CA PHE A 61 67.20 -35.15 9.83
C PHE A 61 66.81 -36.44 10.60
N GLY A 62 66.39 -36.35 11.86
CA GLY A 62 65.97 -37.52 12.65
C GLY A 62 64.62 -38.09 12.24
N ASN A 63 63.78 -37.28 11.59
CA ASN A 63 62.51 -37.70 11.00
C ASN A 63 62.28 -36.90 9.71
N MET A 64 61.80 -37.57 8.66
CA MET A 64 61.48 -36.93 7.37
C MET A 64 60.54 -35.75 7.54
N LEU A 65 59.63 -35.83 8.51
CA LEU A 65 58.66 -34.78 8.82
C LEU A 65 59.30 -33.50 9.35
N TYR A 66 60.37 -33.57 10.15
CA TYR A 66 60.99 -32.39 10.77
C TYR A 66 61.65 -31.47 9.74
N THR A 67 62.44 -32.04 8.84
CA THR A 67 62.99 -31.32 7.69
C THR A 67 61.91 -30.66 6.82
N LYS A 68 60.80 -31.37 6.56
CA LYS A 68 59.69 -30.88 5.73
C LYS A 68 58.92 -29.76 6.42
N LEU A 69 58.63 -29.90 7.71
CA LEU A 69 57.98 -28.87 8.53
C LEU A 69 58.83 -27.61 8.60
N PHE A 70 60.14 -27.73 8.80
CA PHE A 70 61.03 -26.57 8.90
C PHE A 70 61.14 -25.83 7.55
N ALA A 71 61.23 -26.56 6.45
CA ALA A 71 61.14 -25.98 5.10
C ALA A 71 59.79 -25.28 4.88
N LEU A 72 58.67 -25.92 5.26
CA LEU A 72 57.33 -25.33 5.13
C LEU A 72 57.18 -24.04 5.95
N VAL A 73 57.70 -24.01 7.18
CA VAL A 73 57.64 -22.82 8.05
C VAL A 73 58.39 -21.65 7.42
N LEU A 74 59.61 -21.87 6.95
CA LEU A 74 60.39 -20.82 6.29
C LEU A 74 59.74 -20.36 4.98
N MET A 75 59.18 -21.28 4.20
CA MET A 75 58.39 -20.94 3.02
C MET A 75 57.16 -20.12 3.38
N GLY A 76 56.40 -20.52 4.40
CA GLY A 76 55.22 -19.79 4.87
C GLY A 76 55.55 -18.37 5.31
N LEU A 77 56.64 -18.20 6.07
CA LEU A 77 57.17 -16.87 6.45
C LEU A 77 57.57 -16.07 5.21
N SER A 78 58.15 -16.71 4.18
CA SER A 78 58.47 -16.09 2.88
C SER A 78 57.24 -15.74 2.02
N CYS A 79 56.04 -16.18 2.39
CA CYS A 79 54.79 -15.80 1.70
C CYS A 79 54.07 -14.63 2.39
N LEU A 80 54.27 -14.44 3.70
CA LEU A 80 53.50 -13.47 4.50
C LEU A 80 53.73 -12.00 4.11
N GLY A 81 54.94 -11.61 3.72
CA GLY A 81 55.22 -10.26 3.25
C GLY A 81 55.33 -10.08 1.73
N THR A 82 55.03 -11.10 0.90
CA THR A 82 55.08 -10.97 -0.57
C THR A 82 53.84 -10.21 -0.99
N LYS A 83 53.99 -8.91 -1.23
CA LYS A 83 52.94 -8.05 -1.76
C LYS A 83 52.77 -8.33 -3.25
N GLY A 84 51.94 -9.31 -3.58
CA GLY A 84 51.47 -9.53 -4.95
C GLY A 84 50.32 -8.61 -5.32
N VAL A 85 50.17 -8.30 -6.61
CA VAL A 85 48.99 -7.60 -7.13
C VAL A 85 47.75 -8.43 -6.78
N LYS A 86 46.77 -7.79 -6.13
CA LYS A 86 45.51 -8.44 -5.75
C LYS A 86 44.64 -8.57 -7.00
N GLU A 87 44.17 -9.78 -7.29
CA GLU A 87 43.38 -10.10 -8.48
C GLU A 87 42.00 -10.65 -8.08
N GLU A 88 40.94 -10.23 -8.75
CA GLU A 88 39.56 -10.68 -8.47
C GLU A 88 39.32 -12.17 -8.81
N HIS A 89 40.13 -12.77 -9.67
CA HIS A 89 39.94 -14.16 -10.14
C HIS A 89 40.44 -15.25 -9.17
N ILE A 90 41.01 -14.89 -8.02
CA ILE A 90 41.50 -15.86 -7.02
C ILE A 90 40.37 -16.16 -6.03
N THR A 91 39.88 -17.41 -6.04
CA THR A 91 38.83 -17.88 -5.12
C THR A 91 39.40 -18.76 -4.00
N TRP A 92 38.68 -18.84 -2.87
CA TRP A 92 39.03 -19.75 -1.77
C TRP A 92 39.14 -21.21 -2.21
N SER A 93 38.31 -21.65 -3.16
CA SER A 93 38.35 -23.01 -3.71
C SER A 93 39.68 -23.31 -4.41
N LYS A 94 40.22 -22.35 -5.16
CA LYS A 94 41.54 -22.48 -5.82
C LYS A 94 42.66 -22.59 -4.79
N ILE A 95 42.63 -21.78 -3.73
CA ILE A 95 43.62 -21.84 -2.63
C ILE A 95 43.60 -23.22 -1.95
N TRP A 96 42.42 -23.71 -1.59
CA TRP A 96 42.25 -25.02 -0.96
C TRP A 96 42.70 -26.17 -1.87
N ALA A 97 42.45 -26.10 -3.18
CA ALA A 97 42.90 -27.11 -4.13
C ALA A 97 44.44 -27.22 -4.20
N PHE A 98 45.14 -26.09 -4.37
CA PHE A 98 46.61 -26.06 -4.38
C PHE A 98 47.21 -26.46 -3.03
N MET A 99 46.61 -26.02 -1.92
CA MET A 99 47.08 -26.37 -0.59
C MET A 99 46.91 -27.87 -0.29
N SER A 100 45.77 -28.45 -0.67
CA SER A 100 45.49 -29.88 -0.46
C SER A 100 46.38 -30.75 -1.34
N ALA A 101 46.50 -30.44 -2.64
CA ALA A 101 47.40 -31.15 -3.54
C ALA A 101 48.86 -31.04 -3.06
N GLY A 102 49.28 -29.85 -2.66
CA GLY A 102 50.61 -29.60 -2.11
C GLY A 102 50.89 -30.40 -0.86
N PHE A 103 49.94 -30.47 0.08
CA PHE A 103 50.08 -31.25 1.32
C PHE A 103 50.22 -32.75 1.04
N VAL A 104 49.38 -33.29 0.15
CA VAL A 104 49.42 -34.71 -0.24
C VAL A 104 50.78 -35.06 -0.86
N PHE A 105 51.23 -34.30 -1.87
CA PHE A 105 52.48 -34.59 -2.56
C PHE A 105 53.72 -34.36 -1.69
N PHE A 106 53.70 -33.41 -0.75
CA PHE A 106 54.86 -33.06 0.06
C PHE A 106 55.00 -33.92 1.32
N PHE A 107 53.90 -34.18 2.04
CA PHE A 107 53.92 -34.93 3.31
C PHE A 107 53.55 -36.41 3.17
N LEU A 108 52.68 -36.79 2.24
CA LEU A 108 52.15 -38.16 2.12
C LEU A 108 52.91 -39.05 1.11
N ASN A 109 54.22 -38.84 0.97
CA ASN A 109 55.06 -39.51 -0.03
C ASN A 109 56.16 -40.41 0.57
N TRP A 110 56.16 -40.69 1.88
CA TRP A 110 57.21 -41.48 2.54
C TRP A 110 57.32 -42.92 2.02
N TRP A 111 56.19 -43.51 1.61
CA TRP A 111 56.10 -44.90 1.13
C TRP A 111 56.74 -45.10 -0.26
N ILE A 112 56.97 -44.03 -1.03
CA ILE A 112 57.60 -44.10 -2.35
C ILE A 112 59.03 -44.66 -2.26
N LEU A 113 59.75 -44.35 -1.19
CA LEU A 113 61.11 -44.86 -0.99
C LEU A 113 61.15 -46.36 -0.66
N ALA A 114 60.01 -46.94 -0.25
CA ALA A 114 59.88 -48.36 0.11
C ALA A 114 59.31 -49.24 -1.02
N LEU A 115 59.09 -48.68 -2.21
CA LEU A 115 58.57 -49.43 -3.35
C LEU A 115 59.61 -50.43 -3.90
N PRO A 116 59.19 -51.60 -4.40
CA PRO A 116 60.08 -52.62 -4.97
C PRO A 116 60.54 -52.25 -6.40
N LEU A 117 61.06 -51.04 -6.58
CA LEU A 117 61.61 -50.53 -7.84
C LEU A 117 63.13 -50.29 -7.68
N PRO A 118 63.88 -50.10 -8.78
CA PRO A 118 65.27 -49.65 -8.70
C PRO A 118 65.40 -48.39 -7.85
N ILE A 119 66.45 -48.31 -7.04
CA ILE A 119 66.70 -47.20 -6.10
C ILE A 119 66.65 -45.84 -6.82
N GLU A 120 67.20 -45.77 -8.04
CA GLU A 120 67.17 -44.56 -8.87
C GLU A 120 65.74 -44.14 -9.26
N ALA A 121 64.85 -45.09 -9.55
CA ALA A 121 63.46 -44.83 -9.88
C ALA A 121 62.66 -44.33 -8.66
N ASN A 122 62.90 -44.93 -7.48
CA ASN A 122 62.31 -44.46 -6.22
C ASN A 122 62.76 -43.03 -5.88
N THR A 123 64.06 -42.73 -6.04
CA THR A 123 64.60 -41.38 -5.82
C THR A 123 64.03 -40.36 -6.82
N ALA A 124 63.88 -40.71 -8.10
CA ALA A 124 63.29 -39.83 -9.09
C ALA A 124 61.83 -39.51 -8.79
N LEU A 125 61.02 -40.53 -8.46
CA LEU A 125 59.61 -40.35 -8.12
C LEU A 125 59.43 -39.56 -6.81
N TYR A 126 60.25 -39.85 -5.80
CA TYR A 126 60.23 -39.11 -4.54
C TYR A 126 60.59 -37.64 -4.74
N THR A 127 61.64 -37.36 -5.52
CA THR A 127 62.05 -35.99 -5.88
C THR A 127 60.95 -35.25 -6.62
N PHE A 128 60.28 -35.91 -7.58
CA PHE A 128 59.17 -35.33 -8.33
C PHE A 128 58.02 -34.93 -7.40
N THR A 129 57.58 -35.83 -6.52
CA THR A 129 56.47 -35.54 -5.58
C THR A 129 56.82 -34.41 -4.60
N ILE A 130 58.05 -34.38 -4.08
CA ILE A 130 58.51 -33.28 -3.21
C ILE A 130 58.49 -31.94 -3.95
N THR A 131 59.01 -31.89 -5.18
CA THR A 131 59.06 -30.65 -5.97
C THR A 131 57.67 -30.15 -6.30
N VAL A 132 56.78 -31.02 -6.80
CA VAL A 132 55.39 -30.67 -7.11
C VAL A 132 54.66 -30.21 -5.85
N GLY A 133 54.81 -30.95 -4.75
CA GLY A 133 54.22 -30.60 -3.46
C GLY A 133 54.66 -29.23 -2.95
N TYR A 134 55.96 -28.96 -3.00
CA TYR A 134 56.53 -27.67 -2.60
C TYR A 134 56.01 -26.50 -3.45
N VAL A 135 55.99 -26.65 -4.78
CA VAL A 135 55.48 -25.61 -5.70
C VAL A 135 54.00 -25.33 -5.46
N CYS A 136 53.19 -26.38 -5.28
CA CYS A 136 51.76 -26.23 -4.98
C CYS A 136 51.52 -25.48 -3.66
N LEU A 137 52.28 -25.79 -2.61
CA LEU A 137 52.18 -25.09 -1.32
C LEU A 137 52.65 -23.63 -1.41
N LEU A 138 53.71 -23.36 -2.18
CA LEU A 138 54.17 -21.99 -2.45
C LEU A 138 53.10 -21.17 -3.19
N MET A 139 52.48 -21.75 -4.22
CA MET A 139 51.40 -21.10 -4.97
C MET A 139 50.17 -20.85 -4.10
N ALA A 140 49.81 -21.78 -3.22
CA ALA A 140 48.73 -21.59 -2.25
C ALA A 140 49.01 -20.41 -1.30
N GLY A 141 50.24 -20.32 -0.77
CA GLY A 141 50.67 -19.21 0.06
C GLY A 141 50.63 -17.85 -0.66
N LEU A 142 51.05 -17.81 -1.92
CA LEU A 142 51.00 -16.61 -2.76
C LEU A 142 49.56 -16.20 -3.13
N TYR A 143 48.66 -17.15 -3.36
CA TYR A 143 47.24 -16.83 -3.61
C TYR A 143 46.54 -16.33 -2.34
N MET A 144 46.90 -16.87 -1.17
CA MET A 144 46.36 -16.40 0.11
C MET A 144 46.73 -14.93 0.39
N SER A 145 47.94 -14.49 0.02
CA SER A 145 48.35 -13.09 0.17
C SER A 145 47.70 -12.13 -0.84
N ARG A 146 47.18 -12.64 -1.96
CA ARG A 146 46.55 -11.87 -3.05
C ARG A 146 45.01 -11.83 -2.99
N LEU A 147 44.38 -12.57 -2.07
CA LEU A 147 42.92 -12.67 -1.97
C LEU A 147 42.26 -11.33 -1.59
N LEU A 148 41.26 -10.89 -2.38
CA LEU A 148 40.39 -9.74 -2.08
C LEU A 148 39.29 -10.13 -1.09
N LYS A 149 39.17 -9.40 0.03
CA LYS A 149 38.25 -9.71 1.14
C LYS A 149 36.90 -8.97 1.16
N ASN A 150 36.63 -8.06 0.22
CA ASN A 150 35.35 -7.31 0.22
C ASN A 150 34.66 -7.40 -1.13
N ASN A 151 33.46 -7.99 -1.15
CA ASN A 151 32.51 -7.86 -2.25
C ASN A 151 31.58 -6.67 -1.98
N LEU A 152 31.76 -5.58 -2.72
CA LEU A 152 30.81 -4.46 -2.72
C LEU A 152 29.49 -4.80 -3.43
N MET A 153 29.43 -5.92 -4.16
CA MET A 153 28.31 -6.33 -5.01
C MET A 153 27.30 -7.27 -4.34
N GLU A 154 27.40 -7.53 -3.03
CA GLU A 154 26.46 -8.43 -2.35
C GLU A 154 25.05 -7.82 -2.17
N ASP A 155 24.94 -6.48 -2.12
CA ASP A 155 23.67 -5.76 -1.94
C ASP A 155 23.45 -4.70 -3.03
N VAL A 156 23.29 -5.19 -4.27
CA VAL A 156 23.10 -4.35 -5.48
C VAL A 156 21.87 -3.42 -5.35
N PHE A 157 20.86 -3.86 -4.62
CA PHE A 157 19.60 -3.12 -4.43
C PHE A 157 19.56 -2.32 -3.12
N ASN A 158 20.70 -2.20 -2.42
CA ASN A 158 20.83 -1.39 -1.20
C ASN A 158 19.79 -1.73 -0.11
N GLN A 159 19.30 -2.97 -0.07
CA GLN A 159 18.20 -3.39 0.79
C GLN A 159 18.55 -3.24 2.27
N GLU A 160 19.81 -3.46 2.63
CA GLU A 160 20.25 -3.39 4.02
C GLU A 160 20.25 -1.94 4.53
N ASN A 161 20.74 -0.99 3.72
CA ASN A 161 20.80 0.42 4.09
C ASN A 161 19.42 1.11 4.04
N GLU A 162 18.51 0.62 3.21
CA GLU A 162 17.11 1.06 3.15
C GLU A 162 16.22 0.38 4.20
N SER A 163 16.72 -0.65 4.89
CA SER A 163 15.99 -1.32 5.96
C SER A 163 16.08 -0.55 7.28
N PHE A 164 14.97 -0.48 8.01
CA PHE A 164 14.90 0.21 9.30
C PHE A 164 14.00 -0.53 10.28
N MET A 165 14.22 -0.27 11.57
CA MET A 165 13.42 -0.86 12.65
C MET A 165 12.00 -0.28 12.63
N GLN A 166 11.00 -1.14 12.77
CA GLN A 166 9.58 -0.76 12.78
C GLN A 166 8.96 -1.07 14.15
N GLU A 167 7.74 -0.62 14.39
CA GLU A 167 7.03 -0.88 15.65
C GLU A 167 6.75 -2.40 15.80
N THR A 168 7.07 -2.93 16.98
CA THR A 168 6.95 -4.36 17.29
C THR A 168 5.94 -4.64 18.39
N ARG A 169 5.51 -3.60 19.10
CA ARG A 169 4.50 -3.70 20.16
C ARG A 169 3.11 -3.62 19.54
N LEU A 170 2.21 -4.45 20.03
CA LEU A 170 0.78 -4.31 19.77
C LEU A 170 0.21 -3.25 20.72
N LEU A 171 -0.35 -2.16 20.16
CA LEU A 171 -0.92 -1.05 20.93
C LEU A 171 -2.43 -0.99 20.69
N GLU A 172 -3.20 -1.62 21.59
CA GLU A 172 -4.65 -1.71 21.48
C GLU A 172 -5.37 -0.70 22.36
N ASN A 173 -6.40 -0.07 21.79
CA ASN A 173 -7.33 0.78 22.51
C ASN A 173 -8.77 0.66 21.96
N GLU A 174 -9.68 1.45 22.52
CA GLU A 174 -11.12 1.47 22.19
C GLU A 174 -11.43 1.74 20.70
N TYR A 175 -10.48 2.32 19.97
CA TYR A 175 -10.63 2.79 18.59
C TYR A 175 -9.60 2.19 17.63
N SER A 176 -8.53 1.57 18.12
CA SER A 176 -7.37 1.24 17.32
C SER A 176 -7.69 0.25 16.21
N VAL A 177 -6.92 0.26 15.12
CA VAL A 177 -6.89 -0.84 14.15
C VAL A 177 -5.45 -1.34 14.07
N ASN A 178 -5.27 -2.63 14.34
CA ASN A 178 -3.96 -3.24 14.53
C ASN A 178 -3.72 -4.29 13.44
N LEU A 179 -2.67 -4.12 12.65
CA LEU A 179 -2.35 -5.00 11.52
C LEU A 179 -1.02 -5.73 11.81
N PRO A 180 -1.01 -7.07 11.81
CA PRO A 180 0.23 -7.83 12.00
C PRO A 180 1.12 -7.72 10.75
N THR A 181 2.43 -7.57 10.95
CA THR A 181 3.36 -7.32 9.85
C THR A 181 4.63 -8.18 9.91
N ARG A 182 5.28 -8.29 8.75
CA ARG A 182 6.65 -8.79 8.61
C ARG A 182 7.51 -7.76 7.90
N PHE A 183 8.65 -7.41 8.48
CA PHE A 183 9.56 -6.43 7.90
C PHE A 183 11.00 -6.93 7.88
N TYR A 184 11.76 -6.49 6.89
CA TYR A 184 13.16 -6.83 6.76
C TYR A 184 14.02 -5.82 7.52
N TYR A 185 14.91 -6.30 8.40
CA TYR A 185 15.87 -5.47 9.12
C TYR A 185 17.06 -6.32 9.60
N ARG A 186 18.29 -5.82 9.43
CA ARG A 186 19.55 -6.50 9.80
C ARG A 186 19.67 -7.91 9.20
N LYS A 187 19.52 -8.02 7.88
CA LYS A 187 19.54 -9.28 7.12
C LYS A 187 18.51 -10.36 7.53
N LYS A 188 17.43 -9.98 8.23
CA LYS A 188 16.41 -10.93 8.71
C LYS A 188 15.01 -10.36 8.58
N TRP A 189 14.05 -11.25 8.40
CA TRP A 189 12.63 -10.93 8.54
C TRP A 189 12.22 -10.95 10.01
N ASN A 190 11.59 -9.87 10.46
CA ASN A 190 11.14 -9.64 11.82
C ASN A 190 9.61 -9.51 11.82
N LYS A 191 8.97 -9.89 12.92
CA LYS A 191 7.53 -9.67 13.12
C LYS A 191 7.32 -8.30 13.74
N GLY A 192 6.25 -7.62 13.35
CA GLY A 192 5.88 -6.32 13.89
C GLY A 192 4.39 -6.06 13.81
N TRP A 193 4.01 -4.81 14.08
CA TRP A 193 2.64 -4.34 14.05
C TRP A 193 2.55 -2.94 13.46
N ILE A 194 1.55 -2.70 12.62
CA ILE A 194 1.08 -1.35 12.32
C ILE A 194 -0.10 -1.08 13.25
N ASN A 195 0.04 -0.07 14.12
CA ASN A 195 -0.99 0.33 15.07
C ASN A 195 -1.60 1.67 14.64
N VAL A 196 -2.81 1.65 14.08
CA VAL A 196 -3.61 2.84 13.84
C VAL A 196 -4.34 3.18 15.13
N VAL A 197 -3.63 3.77 16.10
CA VAL A 197 -4.19 4.10 17.43
C VAL A 197 -5.22 5.22 17.40
N ASN A 198 -5.22 6.03 16.34
CA ASN A 198 -6.15 7.15 16.16
C ASN A 198 -6.70 7.17 14.72
N PRO A 199 -7.72 6.36 14.41
CA PRO A 199 -8.33 6.32 13.08
C PRO A 199 -9.11 7.61 12.74
N PHE A 200 -9.42 8.45 13.74
CA PHE A 200 -10.11 9.73 13.54
C PHE A 200 -9.24 10.80 12.89
N ARG A 201 -7.93 10.56 12.73
CA ARG A 201 -7.04 11.40 11.90
C ARG A 201 -7.12 11.03 10.42
N ALA A 202 -8.18 10.36 10.01
CA ALA A 202 -8.39 9.76 8.70
C ALA A 202 -7.29 8.77 8.28
N VAL A 203 -7.65 7.90 7.35
CA VAL A 203 -6.79 6.86 6.79
C VAL A 203 -6.93 6.91 5.28
N SER A 204 -5.82 6.99 4.58
CA SER A 204 -5.76 6.88 3.13
C SER A 204 -5.02 5.61 2.74
N VAL A 205 -5.61 4.85 1.83
CA VAL A 205 -5.08 3.59 1.32
C VAL A 205 -4.90 3.71 -0.19
N LEU A 206 -3.65 3.87 -0.61
CA LEU A 206 -3.23 4.00 -1.99
C LEU A 206 -2.72 2.68 -2.57
N GLY A 207 -2.81 2.53 -3.89
CA GLY A 207 -2.27 1.37 -4.58
C GLY A 207 -3.01 1.03 -5.87
N THR A 208 -2.28 0.59 -6.88
CA THR A 208 -2.84 0.07 -8.13
C THR A 208 -3.76 -1.13 -7.88
N PRO A 209 -4.69 -1.44 -8.80
CA PRO A 209 -5.50 -2.66 -8.72
C PRO A 209 -4.62 -3.90 -8.50
N GLY A 210 -5.02 -4.78 -7.57
CA GLY A 210 -4.25 -5.97 -7.22
C GLY A 210 -3.16 -5.78 -6.16
N SER A 211 -2.87 -4.55 -5.72
CA SER A 211 -1.90 -4.29 -4.63
C SER A 211 -2.31 -4.84 -3.26
N GLY A 212 -3.59 -5.18 -3.07
CA GLY A 212 -4.12 -5.76 -1.83
C GLY A 212 -4.80 -4.78 -0.88
N LYS A 213 -5.13 -3.55 -1.32
CA LYS A 213 -5.76 -2.49 -0.48
C LYS A 213 -6.95 -2.99 0.35
N SER A 214 -7.97 -3.54 -0.33
CA SER A 214 -9.22 -3.94 0.32
C SER A 214 -8.99 -5.14 1.24
N TYR A 215 -8.32 -6.17 0.71
CA TYR A 215 -8.03 -7.41 1.44
C TYR A 215 -7.15 -7.21 2.68
N ALA A 216 -6.07 -6.44 2.58
CA ALA A 216 -5.10 -6.27 3.66
C ALA A 216 -5.51 -5.19 4.67
N ILE A 217 -6.20 -4.12 4.23
CA ILE A 217 -6.46 -2.95 5.07
C ILE A 217 -7.95 -2.77 5.33
N ILE A 218 -8.77 -2.52 4.30
CA ILE A 218 -10.19 -2.17 4.48
C ILE A 218 -10.96 -3.29 5.20
N ASN A 219 -10.71 -4.55 4.85
CA ASN A 219 -11.32 -5.70 5.52
C ASN A 219 -10.97 -5.75 7.01
N ASN A 220 -9.72 -5.43 7.38
CA ASN A 220 -9.31 -5.38 8.79
C ASN A 220 -9.97 -4.21 9.53
N PHE A 221 -10.14 -3.06 8.87
CA PHE A 221 -10.91 -1.93 9.41
C PHE A 221 -12.36 -2.34 9.67
N ILE A 222 -13.04 -2.97 8.70
CA ILE A 222 -14.41 -3.47 8.85
C ILE A 222 -14.51 -4.36 10.09
N LYS A 223 -13.68 -5.41 10.16
CA LYS A 223 -13.76 -6.40 11.24
C LYS A 223 -13.54 -5.79 12.62
N GLN A 224 -12.40 -5.13 12.80
CA GLN A 224 -12.03 -4.58 14.11
C GLN A 224 -12.95 -3.44 14.56
N GLN A 225 -13.51 -2.66 13.63
CA GLN A 225 -14.46 -1.59 14.00
C GLN A 225 -15.84 -2.14 14.39
N ILE A 226 -16.31 -3.22 13.75
CA ILE A 226 -17.52 -3.92 14.18
C ILE A 226 -17.32 -4.51 15.58
N GLU A 227 -16.23 -5.24 15.80
CA GLU A 227 -15.88 -5.81 17.12
C GLU A 227 -15.84 -4.73 18.21
N LYS A 228 -15.38 -3.52 17.85
CA LYS A 228 -15.29 -2.39 18.77
C LYS A 228 -16.57 -1.57 18.90
N GLY A 229 -17.66 -1.92 18.22
CA GLY A 229 -18.95 -1.24 18.40
C GLY A 229 -19.10 0.07 17.60
N PHE A 230 -18.50 0.17 16.40
CA PHE A 230 -18.69 1.33 15.52
C PHE A 230 -19.97 1.21 14.69
N ALA A 231 -20.72 2.31 14.54
CA ALA A 231 -21.64 2.42 13.41
C ALA A 231 -20.84 2.52 12.09
N ILE A 232 -21.31 1.92 11.01
CA ILE A 232 -20.52 1.84 9.77
C ILE A 232 -21.35 2.31 8.59
N TYR A 233 -20.75 3.22 7.82
CA TYR A 233 -21.08 3.47 6.42
C TYR A 233 -20.02 2.78 5.56
N CYS A 234 -20.44 1.82 4.74
CA CYS A 234 -19.56 1.09 3.83
C CYS A 234 -20.01 1.31 2.38
N TYR A 235 -19.18 1.99 1.61
CA TYR A 235 -19.36 2.13 0.17
C TYR A 235 -18.62 1.01 -0.56
N ASP A 236 -19.39 0.13 -1.19
CA ASP A 236 -18.94 -1.07 -1.86
C ASP A 236 -19.06 -0.90 -3.38
N PHE A 237 -17.94 -0.49 -4.00
CA PHE A 237 -17.88 -0.26 -5.44
C PHE A 237 -18.06 -1.54 -6.27
N LYS A 238 -17.72 -2.70 -5.69
CA LYS A 238 -17.84 -4.03 -6.32
C LYS A 238 -18.85 -4.87 -5.56
N TYR A 239 -20.03 -4.30 -5.34
CA TYR A 239 -21.07 -4.96 -4.55
C TYR A 239 -21.36 -6.38 -5.08
N PRO A 240 -21.47 -7.41 -4.22
CA PRO A 240 -21.52 -7.36 -2.74
C PRO A 240 -20.21 -7.74 -2.02
N ASP A 241 -19.02 -7.48 -2.59
CA ASP A 241 -17.73 -7.94 -2.04
C ASP A 241 -17.51 -7.51 -0.57
N LEU A 242 -17.52 -6.21 -0.29
CA LEU A 242 -17.33 -5.70 1.08
C LEU A 242 -18.58 -5.90 1.94
N SER A 243 -19.75 -5.75 1.34
CA SER A 243 -21.04 -5.83 2.03
C SER A 243 -21.28 -7.22 2.61
N THR A 244 -20.83 -8.28 1.92
CA THR A 244 -20.89 -9.66 2.42
C THR A 244 -20.01 -9.83 3.66
N ILE A 245 -18.82 -9.23 3.67
CA ILE A 245 -17.91 -9.28 4.83
C ILE A 245 -18.53 -8.54 6.01
N VAL A 246 -19.06 -7.33 5.79
CA VAL A 246 -19.73 -6.53 6.82
C VAL A 246 -20.88 -7.32 7.45
N TYR A 247 -21.78 -7.87 6.62
CA TYR A 247 -22.93 -8.64 7.08
C TYR A 247 -22.52 -9.85 7.93
N ASN A 248 -21.66 -10.70 7.39
CA ASN A 248 -21.25 -11.94 8.08
C ASN A 248 -20.48 -11.65 9.36
N HIS A 249 -19.63 -10.63 9.36
CA HIS A 249 -18.86 -10.31 10.54
C HIS A 249 -19.75 -9.73 11.65
N LEU A 250 -20.74 -8.89 11.30
CA LEU A 250 -21.75 -8.38 12.25
C LEU A 250 -22.59 -9.50 12.89
N LEU A 251 -22.95 -10.54 12.13
CA LEU A 251 -23.73 -11.68 12.65
C LEU A 251 -23.06 -12.32 13.88
N HIS A 252 -21.74 -12.35 13.90
CA HIS A 252 -20.94 -13.02 14.94
C HIS A 252 -20.34 -12.07 15.99
N HIS A 253 -20.24 -10.77 15.71
CA HIS A 253 -19.50 -9.82 16.55
C HIS A 253 -20.35 -8.60 16.94
N SER A 254 -21.56 -8.84 17.47
CA SER A 254 -22.46 -7.78 17.96
C SER A 254 -22.29 -7.47 19.46
N GLU A 255 -21.39 -8.17 20.16
CA GLU A 255 -21.17 -8.04 21.61
C GLU A 255 -20.57 -6.68 22.01
N GLY A 256 -19.84 -6.02 21.11
CA GLY A 256 -19.24 -4.70 21.35
C GLY A 256 -20.23 -3.55 21.40
N TYR A 257 -21.51 -3.79 21.11
CA TYR A 257 -22.55 -2.76 21.03
C TYR A 257 -23.48 -2.78 22.24
N LYS A 258 -23.77 -1.60 22.80
CA LYS A 258 -24.82 -1.45 23.83
C LYS A 258 -26.22 -1.76 23.28
N VAL A 259 -26.49 -1.28 22.07
CA VAL A 259 -27.70 -1.58 21.30
C VAL A 259 -27.24 -2.24 20.02
N LYS A 260 -27.71 -3.47 19.73
CA LYS A 260 -27.31 -4.20 18.54
C LYS A 260 -27.69 -3.40 17.29
N PRO A 261 -26.74 -3.14 16.37
CA PRO A 261 -27.04 -2.33 15.20
C PRO A 261 -27.87 -3.13 14.19
N LYS A 262 -28.76 -2.43 13.49
CA LYS A 262 -29.50 -2.98 12.35
C LYS A 262 -28.65 -2.88 11.09
N PHE A 263 -28.73 -3.91 10.24
CA PHE A 263 -28.03 -3.97 8.96
C PHE A 263 -28.94 -3.46 7.84
N TYR A 264 -28.48 -2.45 7.12
CA TYR A 264 -29.19 -1.84 6.01
C TYR A 264 -28.35 -1.87 4.74
N VAL A 265 -29.03 -1.92 3.60
CA VAL A 265 -28.43 -1.97 2.28
C VAL A 265 -29.16 -1.01 1.36
N ILE A 266 -28.42 -0.24 0.58
CA ILE A 266 -28.93 0.47 -0.59
C ILE A 266 -28.23 -0.10 -1.82
N ASN A 267 -29.00 -0.71 -2.72
CA ASN A 267 -28.51 -1.23 -4.01
C ASN A 267 -29.58 -1.08 -5.10
N PHE A 268 -29.26 -0.34 -6.15
CA PHE A 268 -30.19 -0.07 -7.26
C PHE A 268 -30.39 -1.24 -8.23
N ASP A 269 -29.52 -2.24 -8.23
CA ASP A 269 -29.63 -3.39 -9.13
C ASP A 269 -30.49 -4.53 -8.58
N ASP A 270 -30.54 -4.71 -7.25
CA ASP A 270 -31.30 -5.79 -6.60
C ASP A 270 -32.22 -5.23 -5.50
N PRO A 271 -33.46 -4.82 -5.86
CA PRO A 271 -34.45 -4.33 -4.91
C PRO A 271 -34.81 -5.34 -3.81
N ARG A 272 -34.71 -6.65 -4.06
CA ARG A 272 -34.99 -7.69 -3.04
C ARG A 272 -34.00 -7.64 -1.89
N ARG A 273 -32.77 -7.24 -2.18
CA ARG A 273 -31.67 -7.12 -1.21
C ARG A 273 -31.32 -5.67 -0.94
N SER A 274 -32.27 -4.75 -1.15
CA SER A 274 -32.14 -3.34 -0.80
C SER A 274 -33.29 -2.93 0.12
N HIS A 275 -32.99 -1.97 1.00
CA HIS A 275 -33.98 -1.18 1.70
C HIS A 275 -34.26 0.09 0.88
N ARG A 276 -35.37 0.74 1.20
CA ARG A 276 -35.80 2.02 0.65
C ARG A 276 -35.44 3.14 1.64
N CYS A 277 -34.96 4.26 1.11
CA CYS A 277 -34.64 5.43 1.91
C CYS A 277 -34.79 6.69 1.06
N ASN A 278 -35.52 7.68 1.55
CA ASN A 278 -35.60 8.97 0.89
C ASN A 278 -34.47 9.88 1.36
N PRO A 279 -33.48 10.19 0.51
CA PRO A 279 -32.36 11.02 0.94
C PRO A 279 -32.68 12.53 1.00
N ILE A 280 -33.84 12.96 0.49
CA ILE A 280 -34.35 14.33 0.65
C ILE A 280 -35.62 14.37 1.52
N HIS A 281 -35.74 13.46 2.48
CA HIS A 281 -36.88 13.46 3.40
C HIS A 281 -37.08 14.85 4.05
N PRO A 282 -38.34 15.35 4.15
CA PRO A 282 -38.63 16.71 4.59
C PRO A 282 -38.10 17.02 6.00
N ASP A 283 -38.08 16.03 6.91
CA ASP A 283 -37.54 16.19 8.27
C ASP A 283 -36.05 16.58 8.32
N PHE A 284 -35.31 16.37 7.22
CA PHE A 284 -33.91 16.75 7.11
C PHE A 284 -33.71 18.16 6.53
N MET A 285 -34.78 18.85 6.15
CA MET A 285 -34.74 20.18 5.54
C MET A 285 -35.47 21.19 6.42
N SER A 286 -34.68 22.06 7.04
CA SER A 286 -35.17 23.14 7.91
C SER A 286 -35.35 24.44 7.15
N ASP A 287 -34.51 24.68 6.15
CA ASP A 287 -34.45 25.90 5.36
C ASP A 287 -34.20 25.58 3.88
N ILE A 288 -34.56 26.50 2.98
CA ILE A 288 -34.34 26.34 1.53
C ILE A 288 -32.86 26.12 1.17
N SER A 289 -31.94 26.60 2.01
CA SER A 289 -30.51 26.33 1.90
C SER A 289 -30.20 24.82 1.92
N ASP A 290 -30.95 24.02 2.71
CA ASP A 290 -30.79 22.56 2.75
C ASP A 290 -31.21 21.91 1.41
N ALA A 291 -32.27 22.44 0.77
CA ALA A 291 -32.72 22.02 -0.56
C ALA A 291 -31.69 22.39 -1.64
N TYR A 292 -31.10 23.58 -1.54
CA TYR A 292 -30.01 24.02 -2.41
C TYR A 292 -28.79 23.11 -2.26
N GLU A 293 -28.38 22.74 -1.03
CA GLU A 293 -27.28 21.79 -0.81
C GLU A 293 -27.55 20.41 -1.46
N SER A 294 -28.79 19.91 -1.40
CA SER A 294 -29.23 18.69 -2.09
C SER A 294 -29.07 18.83 -3.60
N ALA A 295 -29.68 19.85 -4.19
CA ALA A 295 -29.68 20.09 -5.63
C ALA A 295 -28.24 20.24 -6.16
N TYR A 296 -27.43 21.03 -5.46
CA TYR A 296 -26.03 21.25 -5.78
C TYR A 296 -25.24 19.94 -5.84
N THR A 297 -25.39 19.09 -4.81
CA THR A 297 -24.70 17.79 -4.75
C THR A 297 -25.10 16.87 -5.91
N ILE A 298 -26.39 16.83 -6.25
CA ILE A 298 -26.93 15.98 -7.31
C ILE A 298 -26.37 16.43 -8.66
N MET A 299 -26.47 17.72 -8.96
CA MET A 299 -26.03 18.29 -10.23
C MET A 299 -24.53 18.11 -10.48
N LEU A 300 -23.70 18.26 -9.44
CA LEU A 300 -22.25 18.05 -9.55
C LEU A 300 -21.86 16.60 -9.75
N ASN A 301 -22.57 15.66 -9.13
CA ASN A 301 -22.31 14.24 -9.37
C ASN A 301 -22.74 13.82 -10.78
N LEU A 302 -23.79 14.44 -11.34
CA LEU A 302 -24.21 14.22 -12.73
C LEU A 302 -23.23 14.85 -13.74
N ASN A 303 -22.67 16.01 -13.41
CA ASN A 303 -21.74 16.76 -14.26
C ASN A 303 -20.45 17.11 -13.50
N LYS A 304 -19.52 16.15 -13.39
CA LYS A 304 -18.24 16.33 -12.67
C LYS A 304 -17.42 17.54 -13.14
N THR A 305 -17.55 17.95 -14.41
CA THR A 305 -16.84 19.13 -14.94
C THR A 305 -17.29 20.44 -14.28
N TRP A 306 -18.48 20.46 -13.65
CA TRP A 306 -18.99 21.62 -12.94
C TRP A 306 -18.26 21.88 -11.62
N VAL A 307 -17.56 20.87 -11.07
CA VAL A 307 -16.74 21.03 -9.85
C VAL A 307 -15.69 22.13 -10.04
N GLN A 308 -15.16 22.30 -11.26
CA GLN A 308 -14.16 23.30 -11.59
C GLN A 308 -14.75 24.65 -12.05
N LYS A 309 -16.08 24.72 -12.23
CA LYS A 309 -16.81 25.90 -12.76
C LYS A 309 -17.79 26.50 -11.74
N GLN A 310 -17.50 26.34 -10.45
CA GLN A 310 -18.36 26.89 -9.40
C GLN A 310 -18.48 28.41 -9.51
N GLY A 311 -19.69 28.94 -9.33
CA GLY A 311 -19.98 30.37 -9.52
C GLY A 311 -20.23 30.78 -10.98
N ASP A 312 -20.11 29.87 -11.95
CA ASP A 312 -20.57 30.11 -13.32
C ASP A 312 -22.11 30.09 -13.35
N PHE A 313 -22.70 31.09 -14.00
CA PHE A 313 -24.15 31.23 -14.10
C PHE A 313 -24.84 30.00 -14.72
N PHE A 314 -24.19 29.35 -15.70
CA PHE A 314 -24.71 28.12 -16.32
C PHE A 314 -24.69 26.90 -15.41
N VAL A 315 -23.94 26.95 -14.30
CA VAL A 315 -23.91 25.91 -13.27
C VAL A 315 -24.92 26.25 -12.16
N GLU A 316 -24.99 27.52 -11.75
CA GLU A 316 -25.83 27.96 -10.64
C GLU A 316 -27.34 27.94 -10.99
N SER A 317 -27.71 28.40 -12.17
CA SER A 317 -29.11 28.44 -12.63
C SER A 317 -29.84 27.07 -12.51
N PRO A 318 -29.36 25.97 -13.11
CA PRO A 318 -30.02 24.67 -13.00
C PRO A 318 -30.11 24.16 -11.54
N ILE A 319 -29.13 24.50 -10.70
CA ILE A 319 -29.12 24.13 -9.28
C ILE A 319 -30.22 24.88 -8.53
N VAL A 320 -30.33 26.19 -8.72
CA VAL A 320 -31.36 27.03 -8.09
C VAL A 320 -32.76 26.57 -8.47
N LEU A 321 -33.02 26.29 -9.74
CA LEU A 321 -34.32 25.79 -10.18
C LEU A 321 -34.68 24.47 -9.51
N PHE A 322 -33.73 23.52 -9.47
CA PHE A 322 -33.99 22.22 -8.86
C PHE A 322 -34.14 22.32 -7.33
N ALA A 323 -33.41 23.24 -6.68
CA ALA A 323 -33.58 23.55 -5.27
C ALA A 323 -34.98 24.09 -4.96
N ALA A 324 -35.49 25.01 -5.80
CA ALA A 324 -36.85 25.54 -5.67
C ALA A 324 -37.90 24.44 -5.80
N ILE A 325 -37.72 23.48 -6.72
CA ILE A 325 -38.62 22.32 -6.87
C ILE A 325 -38.60 21.42 -5.64
N ILE A 326 -37.40 21.11 -5.10
CA ILE A 326 -37.28 20.30 -3.88
C ILE A 326 -37.98 20.99 -2.70
N TRP A 327 -37.76 22.30 -2.55
CA TRP A 327 -38.38 23.08 -1.48
C TRP A 327 -39.90 23.17 -1.63
N TYR A 328 -40.39 23.39 -2.85
CA TYR A 328 -41.82 23.33 -3.17
C TYR A 328 -42.44 22.00 -2.73
N LEU A 329 -41.84 20.87 -3.09
CA LEU A 329 -42.38 19.56 -2.70
C LEU A 329 -42.32 19.33 -1.18
N ARG A 330 -41.39 19.99 -0.47
CA ARG A 330 -41.31 19.96 0.99
C ARG A 330 -42.45 20.72 1.64
N ILE A 331 -42.82 21.90 1.12
CA ILE A 331 -43.90 22.72 1.70
C ILE A 331 -45.28 22.20 1.30
N PHE A 332 -45.41 21.66 0.10
CA PHE A 332 -46.65 21.14 -0.43
C PHE A 332 -47.14 19.90 0.35
N GLU A 333 -48.37 19.98 0.86
CA GLU A 333 -48.99 18.95 1.74
C GLU A 333 -48.07 18.47 2.88
N GLY A 334 -47.28 19.37 3.48
CA GLY A 334 -46.39 19.00 4.57
C GLY A 334 -45.27 18.02 4.17
N GLY A 335 -44.89 17.99 2.89
CA GLY A 335 -43.74 17.21 2.42
C GLY A 335 -44.07 15.79 1.99
N LYS A 336 -45.35 15.43 1.90
CA LYS A 336 -45.81 14.08 1.51
C LYS A 336 -45.18 13.56 0.22
N TYR A 337 -44.96 14.43 -0.76
CA TYR A 337 -44.37 14.08 -2.06
C TYR A 337 -42.92 14.54 -2.20
N CYS A 338 -42.28 14.96 -1.10
CA CYS A 338 -40.90 15.42 -1.10
C CYS A 338 -39.93 14.24 -1.20
N THR A 339 -39.76 13.73 -2.42
CA THR A 339 -38.83 12.64 -2.75
C THR A 339 -38.09 12.98 -4.03
N PHE A 340 -36.90 12.39 -4.19
CA PHE A 340 -36.07 12.67 -5.37
C PHE A 340 -36.77 12.30 -6.69
N PRO A 341 -37.48 11.15 -6.81
CA PRO A 341 -38.26 10.82 -8.00
C PRO A 341 -39.36 11.83 -8.35
N HIS A 342 -40.11 12.30 -7.35
CA HIS A 342 -41.15 13.32 -7.57
C HIS A 342 -40.55 14.64 -8.05
N ALA A 343 -39.38 15.04 -7.52
CA ALA A 343 -38.67 16.24 -7.98
C ALA A 343 -38.23 16.13 -9.45
N ILE A 344 -37.75 14.95 -9.88
CA ILE A 344 -37.39 14.71 -11.29
C ILE A 344 -38.61 14.77 -12.20
N GLU A 345 -39.69 14.07 -11.83
CA GLU A 345 -40.92 14.05 -12.63
C GLU A 345 -41.56 15.45 -12.72
N PHE A 346 -41.52 16.23 -11.63
CA PHE A 346 -42.01 17.61 -11.62
C PHE A 346 -41.18 18.51 -12.55
N LEU A 347 -39.85 18.44 -12.49
CA LEU A 347 -38.95 19.15 -13.41
C LEU A 347 -39.21 18.76 -14.89
N CYS A 348 -39.68 17.54 -15.13
CA CYS A 348 -39.95 17.06 -16.48
C CYS A 348 -41.25 17.57 -17.10
N ARG A 349 -42.14 18.21 -16.32
CA ARG A 349 -43.38 18.85 -16.80
C ARG A 349 -43.07 20.06 -17.69
N LYS A 350 -44.13 20.62 -18.30
CA LYS A 350 -43.98 21.79 -19.17
C LYS A 350 -43.65 23.01 -18.32
N TYR A 351 -42.78 23.87 -18.84
CA TYR A 351 -42.34 25.07 -18.12
C TYR A 351 -43.51 26.04 -17.87
N GLU A 352 -44.45 26.08 -18.81
CA GLU A 352 -45.73 26.80 -18.73
C GLU A 352 -46.58 26.36 -17.53
N ASP A 353 -46.43 25.10 -17.08
CA ASP A 353 -47.15 24.58 -15.92
C ASP A 353 -46.36 24.83 -14.63
N ILE A 354 -45.05 24.56 -14.62
CA ILE A 354 -44.26 24.59 -13.37
C ILE A 354 -44.00 26.01 -12.88
N PHE A 355 -43.76 26.98 -13.77
CA PHE A 355 -43.36 28.33 -13.33
C PHE A 355 -44.48 29.05 -12.58
N PRO A 356 -45.74 29.08 -13.09
CA PRO A 356 -46.85 29.64 -12.33
C PRO A 356 -47.06 28.96 -10.97
N ILE A 357 -46.89 27.64 -10.91
CA ILE A 357 -46.98 26.89 -9.65
C ILE A 357 -45.92 27.37 -8.68
N LEU A 358 -44.65 27.36 -9.08
CA LEU A 358 -43.54 27.71 -8.19
C LEU A 358 -43.58 29.18 -7.75
N THR A 359 -43.97 30.12 -8.64
CA THR A 359 -44.08 31.55 -8.30
C THR A 359 -45.27 31.89 -7.43
N SER A 360 -46.31 31.05 -7.41
CA SER A 360 -47.45 31.23 -6.51
C SER A 360 -47.10 31.03 -5.02
N TYR A 361 -45.88 30.56 -4.70
CA TYR A 361 -45.39 30.39 -3.34
C TYR A 361 -44.43 31.53 -2.98
N PRO A 362 -44.76 32.39 -2.00
CA PRO A 362 -43.93 33.54 -1.62
C PRO A 362 -42.49 33.19 -1.22
N GLU A 363 -42.28 32.03 -0.61
CA GLU A 363 -40.95 31.56 -0.19
C GLU A 363 -39.99 31.34 -1.37
N LEU A 364 -40.51 31.15 -2.58
CA LEU A 364 -39.73 30.86 -3.79
C LEU A 364 -39.51 32.07 -4.69
N GLU A 365 -40.21 33.18 -4.47
CA GLU A 365 -40.23 34.36 -5.34
C GLU A 365 -38.82 34.86 -5.68
N ASN A 366 -37.98 35.06 -4.67
CA ASN A 366 -36.60 35.55 -4.83
C ASN A 366 -35.68 34.59 -5.62
N TYR A 367 -35.96 33.29 -5.57
CA TYR A 367 -35.16 32.28 -6.27
C TYR A 367 -35.59 32.15 -7.74
N LEU A 368 -36.85 32.46 -8.04
CA LEU A 368 -37.43 32.33 -9.37
C LEU A 368 -37.41 33.62 -10.17
N SER A 369 -37.21 34.78 -9.54
CA SER A 369 -37.23 36.07 -10.23
C SER A 369 -36.32 36.12 -11.48
N PRO A 370 -35.08 35.57 -11.48
CA PRO A 370 -34.24 35.61 -12.69
C PRO A 370 -34.80 34.74 -13.84
N PHE A 371 -35.52 33.67 -13.50
CA PHE A 371 -36.16 32.79 -14.49
C PHE A 371 -37.42 33.45 -15.06
N MET A 372 -38.18 34.13 -14.21
CA MET A 372 -39.39 34.86 -14.61
C MET A 372 -39.05 36.09 -15.47
N ASP A 373 -38.01 36.84 -15.12
CA ASP A 373 -37.52 37.95 -15.93
C ASP A 373 -37.10 37.48 -17.34
N ALA A 374 -36.42 36.33 -17.43
CA ALA A 374 -36.04 35.75 -18.71
C ALA A 374 -37.26 35.24 -19.51
N TRP A 375 -38.25 34.65 -18.84
CA TRP A 375 -39.48 34.16 -19.47
C TRP A 375 -40.34 35.31 -20.01
N LEU A 376 -40.64 36.30 -19.18
CA LEU A 376 -41.46 37.47 -19.53
C LEU A 376 -40.73 38.42 -20.49
N GLY A 377 -39.41 38.51 -20.40
CA GLY A 377 -38.56 39.34 -21.25
C GLY A 377 -38.32 38.79 -22.67
N GLY A 378 -38.94 37.65 -23.04
CA GLY A 378 -38.81 37.05 -24.37
C GLY A 378 -37.49 36.29 -24.60
N ALA A 379 -36.74 35.96 -23.55
CA ALA A 379 -35.50 35.18 -23.61
C ALA A 379 -35.75 33.66 -23.38
N ALA A 380 -36.92 33.16 -23.80
CA ALA A 380 -37.34 31.78 -23.58
C ALA A 380 -36.35 30.74 -24.12
N ASP A 381 -35.70 30.98 -25.25
CA ASP A 381 -34.71 30.06 -25.83
C ASP A 381 -33.46 29.90 -24.95
N GLN A 382 -33.01 30.97 -24.29
CA GLN A 382 -31.88 30.91 -23.36
C GLN A 382 -32.26 30.16 -22.08
N LEU A 383 -33.47 30.41 -21.58
CA LEU A 383 -34.03 29.69 -20.43
C LEU A 383 -34.15 28.20 -20.72
N GLN A 384 -34.65 27.82 -21.89
CA GLN A 384 -34.72 26.42 -22.32
C GLN A 384 -33.34 25.76 -22.34
N GLY A 385 -32.30 26.46 -22.81
CA GLY A 385 -30.92 25.96 -22.78
C GLY A 385 -30.42 25.68 -21.35
N GLN A 386 -30.72 26.56 -20.39
CA GLN A 386 -30.37 26.38 -18.99
C GLN A 386 -31.13 25.21 -18.35
N ILE A 387 -32.44 25.12 -18.57
CA ILE A 387 -33.24 24.03 -17.98
C ILE A 387 -32.87 22.69 -18.62
N ALA A 388 -32.58 22.65 -19.92
CA ALA A 388 -32.10 21.44 -20.59
C ALA A 388 -30.82 20.90 -19.95
N SER A 389 -29.94 21.78 -19.45
CA SER A 389 -28.71 21.39 -18.75
C SER A 389 -28.97 20.65 -17.42
N ALA A 390 -30.10 20.91 -16.75
CA ALA A 390 -30.59 20.15 -15.59
C ALA A 390 -31.37 18.89 -16.01
N LYS A 391 -32.30 19.06 -16.95
CA LYS A 391 -33.30 18.04 -17.33
C LYS A 391 -32.67 16.84 -18.02
N ILE A 392 -31.70 17.04 -18.92
CA ILE A 392 -31.08 15.94 -19.67
C ILE A 392 -30.28 15.00 -18.75
N PRO A 393 -29.42 15.49 -17.84
CA PRO A 393 -28.73 14.59 -16.91
C PRO A 393 -29.68 13.91 -15.92
N LEU A 394 -30.68 14.63 -15.39
CA LEU A 394 -31.65 14.06 -14.44
C LEU A 394 -32.57 13.01 -15.10
N SER A 395 -32.93 13.17 -16.38
CA SER A 395 -33.77 12.18 -17.08
C SER A 395 -33.08 10.83 -17.25
N ARG A 396 -31.75 10.79 -17.29
CA ARG A 396 -30.97 9.54 -17.31
C ARG A 396 -31.09 8.73 -16.01
N MET A 397 -31.53 9.35 -14.92
CA MET A 397 -31.74 8.72 -13.62
C MET A 397 -33.11 8.05 -13.49
N ILE A 398 -34.03 8.31 -14.43
CA ILE A 398 -35.39 7.80 -14.39
C ILE A 398 -35.34 6.30 -14.65
N SER A 399 -35.57 5.52 -13.60
CA SER A 399 -35.75 4.08 -13.69
C SER A 399 -36.70 3.58 -12.59
N PRO A 400 -37.48 2.53 -12.85
CA PRO A 400 -38.41 1.99 -11.86
C PRO A 400 -37.72 1.58 -10.55
N GLN A 401 -36.55 0.94 -10.63
CA GLN A 401 -35.80 0.46 -9.46
C GLN A 401 -35.31 1.62 -8.59
N LEU A 402 -34.74 2.66 -9.20
CA LEU A 402 -34.29 3.85 -8.47
C LEU A 402 -35.47 4.57 -7.82
N TYR A 403 -36.60 4.67 -8.52
CA TYR A 403 -37.80 5.31 -8.00
C TYR A 403 -38.33 4.56 -6.78
N TRP A 404 -38.34 3.23 -6.84
CA TRP A 404 -38.76 2.40 -5.73
C TRP A 404 -37.88 2.59 -4.49
N ILE A 405 -36.55 2.58 -4.65
CA ILE A 405 -35.61 2.72 -3.53
C ILE A 405 -35.67 4.13 -2.90
N MET A 406 -35.76 5.18 -3.72
CA MET A 406 -35.64 6.57 -3.24
C MET A 406 -36.97 7.22 -2.80
N THR A 407 -38.05 6.45 -2.71
CA THR A 407 -39.39 6.93 -2.29
C THR A 407 -39.90 6.31 -0.99
N GLY A 408 -39.17 5.35 -0.41
CA GLY A 408 -39.55 4.72 0.86
C GLY A 408 -38.70 5.22 2.03
N ASP A 409 -39.15 4.93 3.23
CA ASP A 409 -38.57 5.43 4.49
C ASP A 409 -38.32 4.29 5.48
N ASP A 410 -37.74 3.18 5.00
CA ASP A 410 -37.51 1.99 5.82
C ASP A 410 -36.52 2.26 6.97
N PHE A 411 -35.66 3.28 6.81
CA PHE A 411 -34.72 3.74 7.82
C PHE A 411 -34.23 5.17 7.57
N THR A 412 -33.68 5.77 8.63
CA THR A 412 -33.05 7.09 8.63
C THR A 412 -31.52 6.99 8.47
N LEU A 413 -30.92 7.99 7.82
CA LEU A 413 -29.47 8.03 7.53
C LEU A 413 -28.57 8.38 8.74
N ASP A 414 -29.16 8.52 9.94
CA ASP A 414 -28.48 8.81 11.20
C ASP A 414 -27.79 7.58 11.81
N ILE A 415 -26.88 6.95 11.05
CA ILE A 415 -26.33 5.62 11.39
C ILE A 415 -25.68 5.53 12.78
N ASN A 416 -25.22 6.65 13.33
CA ASN A 416 -24.51 6.72 14.60
C ASN A 416 -25.41 7.15 15.77
N ASN A 417 -26.73 7.07 15.62
CA ASN A 417 -27.68 7.23 16.70
C ASN A 417 -27.43 6.18 17.80
N PRO A 418 -27.10 6.57 19.06
CA PRO A 418 -26.83 5.62 20.12
C PRO A 418 -28.01 4.71 20.50
N GLN A 419 -29.24 5.17 20.26
CA GLN A 419 -30.47 4.43 20.58
C GLN A 419 -30.88 3.47 19.47
N GLU A 420 -30.48 3.77 18.23
CA GLU A 420 -30.75 2.92 17.07
C GLU A 420 -29.55 2.95 16.11
N PRO A 421 -28.43 2.33 16.48
CA PRO A 421 -27.24 2.32 15.65
C PRO A 421 -27.47 1.46 14.40
N LYS A 422 -26.81 1.86 13.31
CA LYS A 422 -27.00 1.23 12.00
C LYS A 422 -25.66 0.91 11.36
N ILE A 423 -25.63 -0.16 10.59
CA ILE A 423 -24.57 -0.47 9.64
C ILE A 423 -25.19 -0.42 8.26
N LEU A 424 -24.76 0.53 7.45
CA LEU A 424 -25.27 0.81 6.13
C LEU A 424 -24.23 0.43 5.08
N CYS A 425 -24.56 -0.53 4.23
CA CYS A 425 -23.82 -0.87 3.03
C CYS A 425 -24.49 -0.24 1.82
N VAL A 426 -23.70 0.49 1.02
CA VAL A 426 -24.15 1.11 -0.22
C VAL A 426 -23.41 0.47 -1.37
N GLY A 427 -24.16 -0.25 -2.20
CA GLY A 427 -23.63 -0.91 -3.39
C GLY A 427 -23.62 0.02 -4.60
N ASN A 428 -22.53 -0.02 -5.37
CA ASN A 428 -22.49 0.53 -6.71
C ASN A 428 -22.21 -0.57 -7.74
N ASN A 429 -22.47 -0.26 -9.00
CA ASN A 429 -22.20 -1.13 -10.13
C ASN A 429 -21.22 -0.44 -11.08
N PRO A 430 -20.03 -1.03 -11.33
CA PRO A 430 -19.03 -0.48 -12.25
C PRO A 430 -19.59 -0.19 -13.66
N ASP A 431 -20.54 -0.99 -14.15
CA ASP A 431 -21.13 -0.83 -15.48
C ASP A 431 -22.12 0.34 -15.57
N ARG A 432 -22.66 0.78 -14.43
CA ARG A 432 -23.69 1.84 -14.31
C ARG A 432 -23.25 3.00 -13.42
N GLN A 433 -21.94 3.13 -13.21
CA GLN A 433 -21.34 4.03 -12.23
C GLN A 433 -21.80 5.49 -12.38
N ASN A 434 -21.90 6.00 -13.61
CA ASN A 434 -22.26 7.41 -13.84
C ASN A 434 -23.71 7.72 -13.42
N ILE A 435 -24.62 6.76 -13.57
CA ILE A 435 -26.03 6.91 -13.20
C ILE A 435 -26.09 6.82 -11.67
N TYR A 436 -25.69 5.68 -11.10
CA TYR A 436 -25.81 5.46 -9.66
C TYR A 436 -24.96 6.42 -8.82
N GLY A 437 -23.81 6.87 -9.32
CA GLY A 437 -22.96 7.86 -8.65
C GLY A 437 -23.70 9.13 -8.26
N ALA A 438 -24.64 9.61 -9.07
CA ALA A 438 -25.46 10.77 -8.75
C ALA A 438 -26.45 10.54 -7.60
N ALA A 439 -27.18 9.43 -7.64
CA ALA A 439 -28.11 9.08 -6.56
C ALA A 439 -27.36 8.74 -5.26
N LEU A 440 -26.25 8.01 -5.34
CA LEU A 440 -25.41 7.66 -4.20
C LEU A 440 -24.71 8.89 -3.60
N GLY A 441 -24.33 9.86 -4.44
CA GLY A 441 -23.74 11.13 -3.99
C GLY A 441 -24.66 11.90 -3.03
N LEU A 442 -25.97 11.77 -3.20
CA LEU A 442 -26.96 12.39 -2.32
C LEU A 442 -27.04 11.71 -0.95
N TYR A 443 -27.05 10.38 -0.90
CA TYR A 443 -26.94 9.66 0.39
C TYR A 443 -25.65 10.05 1.12
N ASN A 444 -24.55 10.15 0.39
CA ASN A 444 -23.24 10.51 0.95
C ASN A 444 -23.25 11.88 1.61
N SER A 445 -23.67 12.93 0.90
CA SER A 445 -23.67 14.28 1.46
C SER A 445 -24.54 14.39 2.70
N ARG A 446 -25.65 13.65 2.73
CA ARG A 446 -26.57 13.60 3.88
C ARG A 446 -25.95 12.87 5.06
N ILE A 447 -25.35 11.70 4.82
CA ILE A 447 -24.68 10.92 5.86
C ILE A 447 -23.56 11.74 6.51
N VAL A 448 -22.74 12.45 5.73
CA VAL A 448 -21.68 13.33 6.25
C VAL A 448 -22.22 14.32 7.27
N LYS A 449 -23.31 15.01 6.94
CA LYS A 449 -23.93 16.02 7.81
C LYS A 449 -24.53 15.39 9.07
N LEU A 450 -25.14 14.21 8.94
CA LEU A 450 -25.83 13.55 10.05
C LEU A 450 -24.87 12.91 11.05
N ILE A 451 -23.81 12.24 10.59
CA ILE A 451 -22.86 11.56 11.49
C ILE A 451 -21.93 12.53 12.20
N ASN A 452 -21.70 13.72 11.62
CA ASN A 452 -20.75 14.70 12.12
C ASN A 452 -21.31 15.55 13.27
N LYS A 453 -21.81 14.90 14.33
CA LYS A 453 -22.42 15.52 15.52
C LYS A 453 -21.76 15.02 16.80
N LYS A 454 -21.67 15.89 17.81
CA LYS A 454 -21.12 15.55 19.14
C LYS A 454 -22.09 14.65 19.92
N GLY A 455 -21.55 13.78 20.77
CA GLY A 455 -22.34 12.93 21.68
C GLY A 455 -22.99 11.71 21.02
N MET A 456 -22.77 11.50 19.72
CA MET A 456 -23.25 10.33 18.99
C MET A 456 -22.32 9.12 19.19
N LEU A 457 -22.75 7.94 18.71
CA LEU A 457 -21.93 6.74 18.71
C LEU A 457 -20.70 6.95 17.80
N LYS A 458 -19.58 6.34 18.14
CA LYS A 458 -18.41 6.30 17.24
C LYS A 458 -18.80 5.64 15.91
N SER A 459 -18.38 6.24 14.81
CA SER A 459 -18.79 5.80 13.48
C SER A 459 -17.62 5.74 12.51
N SER A 460 -17.78 4.98 11.43
CA SER A 460 -16.77 4.82 10.39
C SER A 460 -17.36 5.03 9.01
N VAL A 461 -16.63 5.75 8.16
CA VAL A 461 -16.88 5.93 6.73
C VAL A 461 -15.80 5.16 5.98
N LEU A 462 -16.18 4.03 5.40
CA LEU A 462 -15.28 3.11 4.69
C LEU A 462 -15.59 3.16 3.20
N ILE A 463 -14.63 3.60 2.39
CA ILE A 463 -14.81 3.80 0.94
C ILE A 463 -13.69 3.04 0.22
N ASP A 464 -14.04 2.07 -0.63
CA ASP A 464 -13.05 1.25 -1.37
C ASP A 464 -12.35 2.02 -2.50
N GLU A 465 -13.11 2.82 -3.26
CA GLU A 465 -12.61 3.58 -4.41
C GLU A 465 -13.26 4.97 -4.46
N LEU A 466 -12.66 5.95 -3.77
CA LEU A 466 -13.17 7.30 -3.62
C LEU A 466 -13.41 8.05 -4.95
N PRO A 467 -12.54 7.99 -5.99
CA PRO A 467 -12.78 8.68 -7.26
C PRO A 467 -14.05 8.26 -7.99
N THR A 468 -14.65 7.11 -7.61
CA THR A 468 -15.86 6.64 -8.26
C THR A 468 -17.11 7.44 -7.90
N ILE A 469 -17.05 8.22 -6.81
CA ILE A 469 -18.16 9.01 -6.28
C ILE A 469 -17.68 10.36 -5.74
N TYR A 470 -18.44 11.44 -5.95
CA TYR A 470 -18.07 12.75 -5.41
C TYR A 470 -18.70 12.94 -4.02
N PHE A 471 -17.84 13.05 -3.01
CA PHE A 471 -18.22 13.12 -1.60
C PHE A 471 -18.08 14.57 -1.09
N LYS A 472 -19.14 15.37 -1.30
CA LYS A 472 -19.15 16.79 -0.88
C LYS A 472 -18.98 16.91 0.64
N GLY A 473 -18.12 17.83 1.07
CA GLY A 473 -17.85 18.08 2.49
C GLY A 473 -16.91 17.08 3.15
N LEU A 474 -16.22 16.23 2.38
CA LEU A 474 -15.22 15.30 2.89
C LEU A 474 -14.07 16.01 3.63
N ASP A 475 -13.65 17.16 3.12
CA ASP A 475 -12.67 18.05 3.73
C ASP A 475 -13.07 18.48 5.14
N ASN A 476 -14.32 18.95 5.30
CA ASN A 476 -14.87 19.34 6.59
C ASN A 476 -15.03 18.13 7.51
N LEU A 477 -15.49 17.00 6.96
CA LEU A 477 -15.60 15.75 7.73
C LEU A 477 -14.24 15.35 8.30
N ILE A 478 -13.18 15.32 7.50
CA ILE A 478 -11.83 14.95 7.95
C ILE A 478 -11.34 15.95 9.02
N ALA A 479 -11.61 17.25 8.86
CA ALA A 479 -11.18 18.28 9.80
C ALA A 479 -11.86 18.16 11.18
N THR A 480 -13.14 17.80 11.21
CA THR A 480 -13.97 17.78 12.44
C THR A 480 -14.19 16.38 13.02
N ALA A 481 -13.88 15.34 12.25
CA ALA A 481 -14.00 13.90 12.54
C ALA A 481 -13.54 13.52 13.95
N ARG A 482 -12.40 14.07 14.39
CA ARG A 482 -11.83 13.75 15.71
C ARG A 482 -12.74 14.14 16.86
N SER A 483 -13.38 15.31 16.79
CA SER A 483 -14.25 15.80 17.86
C SER A 483 -15.57 15.03 17.93
N ASN A 484 -16.02 14.49 16.79
CA ASN A 484 -17.28 13.79 16.63
C ASN A 484 -17.11 12.26 16.57
N LYS A 485 -15.90 11.75 16.80
CA LYS A 485 -15.56 10.30 16.78
C LYS A 485 -15.95 9.61 15.46
N VAL A 486 -15.70 10.27 14.33
CA VAL A 486 -15.91 9.71 12.99
C VAL A 486 -14.57 9.26 12.41
N ALA A 487 -14.39 7.95 12.24
CA ALA A 487 -13.25 7.39 11.54
C ALA A 487 -13.51 7.42 10.03
N VAL A 488 -12.51 7.77 9.24
CA VAL A 488 -12.64 7.83 7.77
C VAL A 488 -11.52 7.01 7.16
N CYS A 489 -11.85 6.01 6.35
CA CYS A 489 -10.90 5.17 5.61
C CYS A 489 -11.19 5.25 4.11
N LEU A 490 -10.27 5.85 3.37
CA LEU A 490 -10.41 6.20 1.96
C LEU A 490 -9.44 5.38 1.11
N GLY A 491 -9.97 4.46 0.33
CA GLY A 491 -9.25 3.77 -0.72
C GLY A 491 -9.27 4.56 -2.03
N PHE A 492 -8.13 4.64 -2.69
CA PHE A 492 -8.03 5.11 -4.08
C PHE A 492 -6.73 4.62 -4.72
N GLN A 493 -6.59 4.74 -6.04
CA GLN A 493 -5.41 4.18 -6.72
C GLN A 493 -4.21 5.12 -6.69
N ASP A 494 -4.45 6.39 -7.01
CA ASP A 494 -3.39 7.37 -7.26
C ASP A 494 -3.88 8.79 -6.96
N PHE A 495 -2.98 9.68 -6.53
CA PHE A 495 -3.32 11.08 -6.26
C PHE A 495 -3.79 11.84 -7.51
N SER A 496 -3.34 11.45 -8.70
CA SER A 496 -3.76 12.08 -9.96
C SER A 496 -5.23 11.80 -10.27
N GLN A 497 -5.73 10.61 -9.94
CA GLN A 497 -7.16 10.29 -10.09
C GLN A 497 -7.99 11.17 -9.15
N LEU A 498 -7.51 11.37 -7.92
CA LEU A 498 -8.17 12.25 -6.97
C LEU A 498 -8.22 13.70 -7.47
N LYS A 499 -7.10 14.26 -7.95
CA LYS A 499 -7.05 15.62 -8.53
C LYS A 499 -8.02 15.79 -9.70
N ARG A 500 -8.10 14.80 -10.60
CA ARG A 500 -9.00 14.83 -11.75
C ARG A 500 -10.48 14.89 -11.33
N ASP A 501 -10.88 14.08 -10.36
CA ASP A 501 -12.29 13.91 -9.99
C ASP A 501 -12.77 14.90 -8.90
N TYR A 502 -11.87 15.38 -8.04
CA TYR A 502 -12.20 16.31 -6.95
C TYR A 502 -11.73 17.75 -7.19
N GLY A 503 -10.84 17.98 -8.16
CA GLY A 503 -10.17 19.27 -8.34
C GLY A 503 -8.92 19.41 -7.45
N ASP A 504 -8.01 20.31 -7.83
CA ASP A 504 -6.71 20.44 -7.15
C ASP A 504 -6.82 20.90 -5.70
N LYS A 505 -7.77 21.80 -5.39
CA LYS A 505 -7.91 22.38 -4.04
C LYS A 505 -8.38 21.32 -3.04
N GLU A 506 -9.47 20.63 -3.36
CA GLU A 506 -10.09 19.59 -2.54
C GLU A 506 -9.17 18.37 -2.41
N ALA A 507 -8.54 17.96 -3.52
CA ALA A 507 -7.60 16.86 -3.50
C ALA A 507 -6.37 17.16 -2.62
N ALA A 508 -5.85 18.40 -2.66
CA ALA A 508 -4.75 18.80 -1.78
C ALA A 508 -5.12 18.72 -0.29
N VAL A 509 -6.36 19.06 0.09
CA VAL A 509 -6.82 18.93 1.48
C VAL A 509 -6.80 17.46 1.92
N VAL A 510 -7.30 16.54 1.09
CA VAL A 510 -7.27 15.10 1.39
C VAL A 510 -5.82 14.61 1.51
N MET A 511 -4.93 14.99 0.60
CA MET A 511 -3.52 14.57 0.63
C MET A 511 -2.77 15.06 1.88
N ASN A 512 -3.05 16.29 2.32
CA ASN A 512 -2.29 16.95 3.38
C ASN A 512 -2.87 16.72 4.79
N THR A 513 -4.19 16.54 4.91
CA THR A 513 -4.86 16.46 6.22
C THR A 513 -4.88 15.05 6.79
N VAL A 514 -4.89 14.03 5.92
CA VAL A 514 -4.90 12.62 6.34
C VAL A 514 -3.63 12.29 7.12
N GLY A 515 -3.80 11.84 8.36
CA GLY A 515 -2.71 11.53 9.28
C GLY A 515 -2.14 10.13 9.11
N ASN A 516 -2.96 9.15 8.72
CA ASN A 516 -2.51 7.77 8.50
C ASN A 516 -2.52 7.45 7.00
N ILE A 517 -1.39 7.03 6.46
CA ILE A 517 -1.24 6.68 5.05
C ILE A 517 -0.69 5.27 4.91
N PHE A 518 -1.32 4.51 4.03
CA PHE A 518 -0.89 3.22 3.54
C PHE A 518 -0.77 3.30 2.03
N SER A 519 0.34 2.84 1.49
CA SER A 519 0.55 2.76 0.05
C SER A 519 1.07 1.38 -0.30
N GLY A 520 0.30 0.66 -1.12
CA GLY A 520 0.83 -0.42 -1.93
C GLY A 520 1.63 0.15 -3.10
N GLN A 521 1.73 -0.62 -4.19
CA GLN A 521 2.40 -0.17 -5.40
C GLN A 521 1.70 1.04 -6.02
N VAL A 522 2.43 2.14 -6.20
CA VAL A 522 1.99 3.36 -6.91
C VAL A 522 3.16 3.91 -7.73
N VAL A 523 2.88 4.66 -8.78
CA VAL A 523 3.88 5.11 -9.76
C VAL A 523 3.87 6.64 -9.91
N GLY A 524 4.84 7.18 -10.66
CA GLY A 524 4.83 8.58 -11.07
C GLY A 524 4.95 9.57 -9.91
N GLU A 525 4.15 10.64 -9.98
CA GLU A 525 4.16 11.75 -9.01
C GLU A 525 3.79 11.29 -7.60
N THR A 526 2.80 10.41 -7.45
CA THR A 526 2.36 9.88 -6.14
C THR A 526 3.50 9.20 -5.39
N ALA A 527 4.26 8.34 -6.06
CA ALA A 527 5.41 7.67 -5.44
C ALA A 527 6.49 8.66 -4.99
N LYS A 528 6.70 9.74 -5.77
CA LYS A 528 7.65 10.81 -5.42
C LYS A 528 7.18 11.57 -4.18
N THR A 529 5.92 12.01 -4.15
CA THR A 529 5.32 12.71 -3.01
C THR A 529 5.37 11.88 -1.74
N LEU A 530 5.09 10.57 -1.83
CA LEU A 530 5.19 9.66 -0.69
C LEU A 530 6.63 9.51 -0.20
N SER A 531 7.59 9.32 -1.11
CA SER A 531 9.02 9.24 -0.79
C SER A 531 9.51 10.49 -0.05
N GLU A 532 9.13 11.67 -0.53
CA GLU A 532 9.42 12.95 0.12
C GLU A 532 8.77 13.06 1.50
N ARG A 533 7.51 12.59 1.65
CA ARG A 533 6.76 12.59 2.92
C ARG A 533 7.39 11.67 3.97
N PHE A 534 7.99 10.55 3.58
CA PHE A 534 8.70 9.65 4.52
C PHE A 534 10.05 10.21 4.96
N GLY A 535 10.57 11.23 4.27
CA GLY A 535 11.81 11.90 4.63
C GLY A 535 13.07 11.12 4.27
N LYS A 536 14.19 11.57 4.84
CA LYS A 536 15.54 11.09 4.52
C LYS A 536 16.23 10.53 5.76
N VAL A 537 17.10 9.54 5.55
CA VAL A 537 17.93 8.92 6.59
C VAL A 537 19.40 8.99 6.19
N LEU A 538 20.27 9.00 7.20
CA LEU A 538 21.71 8.97 6.99
C LEU A 538 22.13 7.59 6.49
N GLN A 539 22.53 7.50 5.22
CA GLN A 539 23.05 6.27 4.62
C GLN A 539 24.57 6.30 4.52
N LYS A 540 25.20 5.15 4.75
CA LYS A 540 26.65 4.96 4.60
C LYS A 540 26.97 4.58 3.16
N ARG A 541 27.77 5.39 2.47
CA ARG A 541 28.34 5.04 1.17
C ARG A 541 29.78 4.60 1.34
N GLN A 542 30.09 3.41 0.82
CA GLN A 542 31.45 2.90 0.76
C GLN A 542 31.92 3.01 -0.68
N SER A 543 32.88 3.90 -0.94
CA SER A 543 33.61 3.87 -2.21
C SER A 543 34.96 3.17 -1.98
N MET A 544 35.27 2.22 -2.86
CA MET A 544 36.59 1.60 -2.87
C MET A 544 37.31 2.02 -4.13
N SER A 545 38.41 2.74 -3.94
CA SER A 545 39.39 2.96 -5.00
C SER A 545 40.49 1.92 -4.84
N ILE A 546 40.63 1.05 -5.84
CA ILE A 546 41.65 0.01 -5.88
C ILE A 546 42.75 0.48 -6.83
N THR A 547 43.91 0.84 -6.26
CA THR A 547 45.12 1.16 -7.02
C THR A 547 46.08 -0.04 -6.96
N ARG A 548 47.06 -0.12 -7.87
CA ARG A 548 48.04 -1.23 -7.94
C ARG A 548 48.75 -1.53 -6.61
N SER A 549 48.92 -0.54 -5.72
CA SER A 549 49.62 -0.67 -4.45
C SER A 549 48.70 -0.72 -3.21
N ASP A 550 47.57 -0.02 -3.24
CA ASP A 550 46.76 0.25 -2.05
C ASP A 550 45.26 0.19 -2.31
N LYS A 551 44.52 -0.20 -1.25
CA LYS A 551 43.06 -0.12 -1.20
C LYS A 551 42.67 1.02 -0.29
N THR A 552 42.18 2.11 -0.86
CA THR A 552 41.56 3.18 -0.08
C THR A 552 40.06 2.93 -0.05
N THR A 553 39.55 2.66 1.15
CA THR A 553 38.12 2.56 1.39
C THR A 553 37.69 3.90 1.97
N SER A 554 36.97 4.71 1.21
CA SER A 554 36.37 5.93 1.72
C SER A 554 34.96 5.60 2.19
N ILE A 555 34.66 5.93 3.44
CA ILE A 555 33.33 5.80 4.01
C ILE A 555 32.81 7.22 4.19
N SER A 556 31.81 7.58 3.39
CA SER A 556 31.08 8.83 3.55
C SER A 556 29.66 8.55 4.03
N THR A 557 29.04 9.57 4.62
CA THR A 557 27.63 9.51 5.00
C THR A 557 26.88 10.60 4.25
N GLN A 558 25.70 10.27 3.74
CA GLN A 558 24.85 11.21 3.02
C GLN A 558 23.39 10.99 3.42
N MET A 559 22.61 12.07 3.49
CA MET A 559 21.16 11.98 3.65
C MET A 559 20.55 11.51 2.33
N ASP A 560 19.93 10.33 2.35
CA ASP A 560 19.23 9.75 1.20
C ASP A 560 17.79 9.39 1.60
N SER A 561 16.91 9.14 0.63
CA SER A 561 15.49 8.86 0.89
C SER A 561 15.34 7.59 1.74
N LEU A 562 14.50 7.65 2.79
CA LEU A 562 14.25 6.47 3.65
C LEU A 562 13.62 5.34 2.84
N ILE A 563 12.66 5.68 1.99
CA ILE A 563 12.00 4.76 1.05
C ILE A 563 12.03 5.43 -0.34
N PRO A 564 12.89 5.00 -1.25
CA PRO A 564 13.01 5.60 -2.58
C PRO A 564 11.75 5.42 -3.45
N GLN A 565 11.49 6.38 -4.34
CA GLN A 565 10.38 6.32 -5.32
C GLN A 565 10.36 5.01 -6.13
N SER A 566 11.53 4.54 -6.58
CA SER A 566 11.67 3.30 -7.34
C SER A 566 11.22 2.07 -6.54
N LYS A 567 11.46 2.07 -5.21
CA LYS A 567 11.03 1.01 -4.31
C LYS A 567 9.52 0.97 -4.18
N ILE A 568 8.90 2.13 -3.99
CA ILE A 568 7.43 2.28 -3.91
C ILE A 568 6.78 1.81 -5.22
N SER A 569 7.39 2.15 -6.36
CA SER A 569 6.90 1.77 -7.69
C SER A 569 7.04 0.29 -8.02
N THR A 570 7.85 -0.46 -7.27
CA THR A 570 8.15 -1.89 -7.49
C THR A 570 7.72 -2.77 -6.31
N LEU A 571 6.87 -2.25 -5.41
CA LEU A 571 6.31 -3.04 -4.31
C LEU A 571 5.56 -4.25 -4.86
N THR A 572 5.86 -5.41 -4.29
CA THR A 572 5.11 -6.64 -4.54
C THR A 572 3.76 -6.58 -3.81
N GLN A 573 2.77 -7.31 -4.32
CA GLN A 573 1.47 -7.45 -3.66
C GLN A 573 1.62 -7.85 -2.19
N GLY A 574 0.86 -7.19 -1.29
CA GLY A 574 0.94 -7.43 0.16
C GLY A 574 2.03 -6.64 0.88
N MET A 575 3.00 -6.07 0.16
CA MET A 575 3.97 -5.12 0.71
C MET A 575 3.39 -3.71 0.70
N PHE A 576 3.47 -3.03 1.84
CA PHE A 576 2.99 -1.67 2.02
C PHE A 576 4.08 -0.80 2.64
N VAL A 577 4.08 0.46 2.22
CA VAL A 577 4.81 1.54 2.86
C VAL A 577 3.82 2.57 3.38
N GLY A 578 4.20 3.32 4.41
CA GLY A 578 3.28 4.30 4.95
C GLY A 578 3.73 4.91 6.24
N ALA A 579 2.83 5.69 6.84
CA ALA A 579 3.04 6.34 8.11
C ALA A 579 1.74 6.37 8.92
N VAL A 580 1.83 6.10 10.22
CA VAL A 580 0.71 6.25 11.15
C VAL A 580 0.84 7.49 12.02
N ALA A 581 -0.29 8.01 12.47
CA ALA A 581 -0.37 9.11 13.42
C ALA A 581 -0.73 8.59 14.81
N ASP A 582 -0.07 9.15 15.82
CA ASP A 582 -0.30 8.83 17.24
C ASP A 582 -1.11 9.91 17.96
N ASN A 583 -1.28 9.71 19.27
CA ASN A 583 -1.84 10.68 20.20
C ASN A 583 -0.88 10.87 21.39
N PHE A 584 -1.19 11.81 22.29
CA PHE A 584 -0.30 12.14 23.40
C PHE A 584 -0.09 10.99 24.39
N SER A 585 -1.10 10.13 24.58
CA SER A 585 -1.09 9.00 25.51
C SER A 585 -0.39 7.76 24.96
N GLU A 586 -0.40 7.57 23.64
CA GLU A 586 0.06 6.35 22.96
C GLU A 586 1.06 6.73 21.86
N ARG A 587 2.23 7.23 22.27
CA ARG A 587 3.27 7.67 21.34
C ARG A 587 3.90 6.49 20.61
N ILE A 588 4.02 6.64 19.29
CA ILE A 588 4.67 5.66 18.42
C ILE A 588 6.01 6.25 17.98
N GLU A 589 7.12 5.61 18.36
CA GLU A 589 8.47 6.08 17.99
C GLU A 589 8.73 5.87 16.51
N GLN A 590 8.42 4.67 16.00
CA GLN A 590 8.60 4.29 14.59
C GLN A 590 7.27 4.37 13.85
N LYS A 591 6.92 5.58 13.40
CA LYS A 591 5.64 5.86 12.71
C LYS A 591 5.63 5.39 11.26
N ILE A 592 6.79 5.40 10.62
CA ILE A 592 6.96 5.00 9.22
C ILE A 592 7.14 3.49 9.18
N PHE A 593 6.61 2.85 8.14
CA PHE A 593 6.73 1.41 7.94
C PHE A 593 7.00 1.06 6.47
N HIS A 594 7.64 -0.08 6.27
CA HIS A 594 7.86 -0.75 4.98
C HIS A 594 7.85 -2.25 5.23
N CYS A 595 6.70 -2.89 5.06
CA CYS A 595 6.49 -4.24 5.54
C CYS A 595 5.43 -4.99 4.72
N GLU A 596 5.46 -6.31 4.82
CA GLU A 596 4.36 -7.17 4.42
C GLU A 596 3.28 -7.10 5.49
N ILE A 597 2.04 -6.78 5.11
CA ILE A 597 0.89 -6.92 6.00
C ILE A 597 0.45 -8.38 5.94
N VAL A 598 0.58 -9.09 7.06
CA VAL A 598 0.36 -10.54 7.12
C VAL A 598 -1.14 -10.80 7.29
N VAL A 599 -1.77 -11.37 6.26
CA VAL A 599 -3.14 -11.86 6.35
C VAL A 599 -3.11 -13.39 6.43
N ASP A 600 -3.79 -13.95 7.42
CA ASP A 600 -3.93 -15.40 7.55
C ASP A 600 -4.89 -15.93 6.49
N ASN A 601 -4.35 -16.25 5.31
CA ASN A 601 -5.12 -16.71 4.16
C ASN A 601 -5.89 -18.00 4.45
N ALA A 602 -5.39 -18.89 5.32
CA ALA A 602 -6.08 -20.13 5.67
C ALA A 602 -7.30 -19.83 6.55
N LYS A 603 -7.15 -18.95 7.55
CA LYS A 603 -8.25 -18.48 8.38
C LYS A 603 -9.30 -17.74 7.55
N VAL A 604 -8.86 -16.82 6.69
CA VAL A 604 -9.77 -16.05 5.83
C VAL A 604 -10.48 -16.98 4.84
N ALA A 605 -9.80 -17.93 4.21
CA ALA A 605 -10.46 -18.88 3.32
C ALA A 605 -11.52 -19.73 4.05
N LYS A 606 -11.23 -20.19 5.27
CA LYS A 606 -12.18 -20.93 6.10
C LYS A 606 -13.38 -20.06 6.49
N GLU A 607 -13.15 -18.80 6.83
CA GLU A 607 -14.18 -17.82 7.17
C GLU A 607 -15.06 -17.51 5.96
N THR A 608 -14.46 -17.20 4.81
CA THR A 608 -15.15 -16.91 3.56
C THR A 608 -15.97 -18.11 3.06
N ALA A 609 -15.46 -19.34 3.23
CA ALA A 609 -16.21 -20.55 2.90
C ALA A 609 -17.47 -20.75 3.77
N ALA A 610 -17.51 -20.15 4.96
CA ALA A 610 -18.65 -20.20 5.86
C ALA A 610 -19.60 -18.98 5.71
N TYR A 611 -19.27 -18.02 4.84
CA TYR A 611 -20.11 -16.85 4.65
C TYR A 611 -21.48 -17.22 4.08
N ARG A 612 -22.50 -16.58 4.66
CA ARG A 612 -23.86 -16.62 4.18
C ARG A 612 -24.09 -15.43 3.23
N PRO A 613 -24.85 -15.63 2.14
CA PRO A 613 -25.27 -14.52 1.30
C PRO A 613 -26.14 -13.55 2.11
N ILE A 614 -26.15 -12.28 1.70
CA ILE A 614 -27.09 -11.30 2.24
C ILE A 614 -28.52 -11.81 1.94
N PRO A 615 -29.39 -11.91 2.97
CA PRO A 615 -30.73 -12.43 2.80
C PRO A 615 -31.59 -11.52 1.92
N ILE A 616 -32.72 -12.04 1.46
CA ILE A 616 -33.79 -11.19 0.92
C ILE A 616 -34.30 -10.32 2.06
N LEU A 617 -34.25 -9.00 1.87
CA LEU A 617 -34.62 -7.98 2.86
C LEU A 617 -36.07 -7.56 2.66
N THR A 618 -36.51 -7.52 1.41
CA THR A 618 -37.89 -7.20 1.03
C THR A 618 -38.50 -8.39 0.29
N ASP A 619 -39.57 -8.93 0.86
CA ASP A 619 -40.35 -9.98 0.21
C ASP A 619 -41.37 -9.37 -0.74
N PHE A 620 -41.35 -9.84 -2.00
CA PHE A 620 -42.26 -9.42 -3.06
C PHE A 620 -43.19 -10.57 -3.46
N THR A 621 -43.29 -11.61 -2.63
CA THR A 621 -44.23 -12.71 -2.86
C THR A 621 -45.60 -12.36 -2.32
N ASN A 622 -46.63 -12.58 -3.13
CA ASN A 622 -48.01 -12.42 -2.69
C ASN A 622 -48.47 -13.61 -1.82
N GLU A 623 -49.70 -13.54 -1.30
CA GLU A 623 -50.30 -14.62 -0.48
C GLU A 623 -50.39 -15.97 -1.23
N ASN A 624 -50.36 -15.97 -2.57
CA ASN A 624 -50.37 -17.16 -3.42
C ASN A 624 -48.96 -17.70 -3.74
N GLY A 625 -47.90 -17.04 -3.24
CA GLY A 625 -46.50 -17.39 -3.51
C GLY A 625 -45.96 -16.94 -4.87
N GLU A 626 -46.66 -16.06 -5.58
CA GLU A 626 -46.23 -15.53 -6.88
C GLU A 626 -45.30 -14.33 -6.71
N ASP A 627 -44.30 -14.21 -7.60
CA ASP A 627 -43.36 -13.11 -7.62
C ASP A 627 -43.98 -11.83 -8.21
N MET A 628 -44.18 -10.81 -7.37
CA MET A 628 -44.77 -9.52 -7.73
C MET A 628 -43.73 -8.41 -7.90
N LEU A 629 -42.43 -8.72 -7.89
CA LEU A 629 -41.34 -7.73 -7.90
C LEU A 629 -41.49 -6.69 -9.03
N GLU A 630 -41.65 -7.16 -10.28
CA GLU A 630 -41.77 -6.27 -11.43
C GLU A 630 -43.05 -5.43 -11.37
N GLN A 631 -44.13 -6.01 -10.87
CA GLN A 631 -45.44 -5.38 -10.80
C GLN A 631 -45.45 -4.26 -9.76
N GLU A 632 -44.92 -4.52 -8.56
CA GLU A 632 -44.83 -3.52 -7.50
C GLU A 632 -43.88 -2.38 -7.84
N ILE A 633 -42.71 -2.70 -8.42
CA ILE A 633 -41.75 -1.68 -8.85
C ILE A 633 -42.35 -0.80 -9.94
N LYS A 634 -43.03 -1.41 -10.92
CA LYS A 634 -43.72 -0.67 -11.99
C LYS A 634 -44.90 0.13 -11.45
N ALA A 635 -45.67 -0.41 -10.52
CA ALA A 635 -46.78 0.29 -9.89
C ALA A 635 -46.28 1.51 -9.12
N ASN A 636 -45.18 1.41 -8.36
CA ASN A 636 -44.55 2.55 -7.72
C ASN A 636 -44.10 3.60 -8.73
N TYR A 637 -43.46 3.16 -9.82
CA TYR A 637 -42.99 4.05 -10.88
C TYR A 637 -44.13 4.85 -11.53
N GLU A 638 -45.23 4.18 -11.90
CA GLU A 638 -46.41 4.85 -12.46
C GLU A 638 -47.13 5.71 -11.42
N ARG A 639 -47.18 5.28 -10.15
CA ARG A 639 -47.74 6.08 -9.06
C ARG A 639 -47.04 7.43 -8.93
N VAL A 640 -45.70 7.46 -8.87
CA VAL A 640 -44.93 8.72 -8.78
C VAL A 640 -45.27 9.66 -9.94
N LYS A 641 -45.44 9.12 -11.15
CA LYS A 641 -45.81 9.92 -12.32
C LYS A 641 -47.22 10.50 -12.21
N THR A 642 -48.17 9.67 -11.78
CA THR A 642 -49.56 10.08 -11.56
C THR A 642 -49.62 11.14 -10.46
N ASP A 643 -48.96 10.91 -9.33
CA ASP A 643 -48.88 11.87 -8.22
C ASP A 643 -48.43 13.24 -8.74
N VAL A 644 -47.38 13.32 -9.54
CA VAL A 644 -46.92 14.60 -10.11
C VAL A 644 -47.92 15.20 -11.10
N ARG A 645 -48.65 14.42 -11.89
CA ARG A 645 -49.70 14.95 -12.77
C ARG A 645 -50.81 15.59 -11.95
N ASP A 646 -51.27 14.88 -10.92
CA ASP A 646 -52.34 15.32 -10.05
C ASP A 646 -51.95 16.58 -9.27
N ILE A 647 -50.68 16.67 -8.83
CA ILE A 647 -50.11 17.87 -8.21
C ILE A 647 -50.23 19.07 -9.15
N VAL A 648 -49.79 18.91 -10.41
CA VAL A 648 -49.80 20.01 -11.40
C VAL A 648 -51.24 20.42 -11.72
N GLU A 649 -52.12 19.47 -12.03
CA GLU A 649 -53.52 19.75 -12.36
C GLU A 649 -54.23 20.48 -11.22
N ARG A 650 -54.00 20.04 -9.98
CA ARG A 650 -54.59 20.67 -8.80
C ARG A 650 -54.08 22.08 -8.54
N GLU A 651 -52.78 22.31 -8.65
CA GLU A 651 -52.21 23.63 -8.39
C GLU A 651 -52.58 24.64 -9.48
N LEU A 652 -52.64 24.21 -10.74
CA LEU A 652 -53.14 25.07 -11.81
C LEU A 652 -54.60 25.45 -11.60
N GLN A 653 -55.43 24.50 -11.15
CA GLN A 653 -56.81 24.80 -10.78
C GLN A 653 -56.88 25.79 -9.60
N ARG A 654 -56.06 25.59 -8.55
CA ARG A 654 -55.95 26.51 -7.40
C ARG A 654 -55.58 27.92 -7.85
N ILE A 655 -54.61 28.05 -8.76
CA ILE A 655 -54.16 29.35 -9.29
C ILE A 655 -55.26 30.00 -10.14
N ALA A 656 -55.96 29.23 -10.96
CA ALA A 656 -57.07 29.73 -11.77
C ALA A 656 -58.26 30.21 -10.93
N ASP A 657 -58.52 29.55 -9.81
CA ASP A 657 -59.63 29.88 -8.89
C ASP A 657 -59.32 31.07 -7.96
N ASP A 658 -58.06 31.46 -7.82
CA ASP A 658 -57.63 32.57 -6.97
C ASP A 658 -57.51 33.88 -7.78
N PRO A 659 -58.28 34.94 -7.46
CA PRO A 659 -58.30 36.18 -8.25
C PRO A 659 -56.98 36.95 -8.32
N GLU A 660 -56.07 36.77 -7.35
CA GLU A 660 -54.76 37.40 -7.36
C GLU A 660 -53.73 36.55 -8.10
N LEU A 661 -53.76 35.23 -7.91
CA LEU A 661 -52.81 34.32 -8.57
C LEU A 661 -53.16 34.05 -10.03
N SER A 662 -54.43 34.19 -10.45
CA SER A 662 -54.85 33.98 -11.85
C SER A 662 -54.23 34.98 -12.85
N LYS A 663 -53.46 35.95 -12.35
CA LYS A 663 -52.72 36.96 -13.13
C LYS A 663 -51.28 36.51 -13.45
N LEU A 664 -50.78 35.46 -12.80
CA LEU A 664 -49.51 34.78 -13.06
C LEU A 664 -49.62 33.88 -14.30
#